data_AF-A0A2A2V3T6-F1
#
_entry.id   AF-A0A2A2V3T6-F1
#
_cell.length_a   1.000
_cell.length_b   1.000
_cell.length_c   1.000
_cell.angle_alpha   90.00
_cell.angle_beta   90.00
_cell.angle_gamma   90.00
#
_symmetry.space_group_name_H-M   'P 1'
#
loop_
_entity.id
_entity.type
_entity.pdbx_description
1 polymer ?
#
loop_
_entity_poly.entity_id
_entity_poly.type
_entity_poly.pdbx_seq_one_letter_code
_entity_poly.pdbx_strand_id
1 'polypeptide(L)'
;MDLYAKAQSLGIQTEYIDGSGHRRVTTPEALTAILAALPPHTPRRIVIDPVVVRGGHGGQTQLSEAARLPVQWKLTNGSAVLAQGEADARNVTWPGGLPEGVHRLQLTDASGSEELPLLVAPDGAFGGAFDRCWVIAVQLYGVRSARNWGIGDFTDLEGLLAFAHRLGADGVGLNPLHALFDDRPGDCSPYSPNSRLFLNALYIDVEKIPEFHIDAATQAALAHLRSNDMVDYVGVAALKWPALRAAFAAFKANPGLGRWQDFEAYRREQGTLLSRFACFEVMRHKFNTPWWEWPDDWRQPDDAACAKLHRARDTAAEVEFVEFVQWTADRQLGACQALAHKLGMRVGLYLDVAVGVQSDGFDAWNEQVAISRHLGVGAPPDPLNTAGQDWGLAGFNAAGLEQRSFEPFRQMLRASMHHAGAIRLDHAFGLKRLYLVPRGFGPANGAYVLMPFEALLAATAQESMASRCVVIGEDLGTVPPGFREQMNGWGIWSYLVMMFETDDQGVFRNADYYLPDALVTFNTHDLSTYAGWRSFSDLKTKRALGIDPGETDEGRWHALGQLDDVLRRYDIHHNDFYSVASFMARTASRMMAVSMEDLLGIVEQPNIPGTVYEHPNWKRRLPVSIEHLASAIDIDALKRATRERSHA
;
A
#
# COMPACT_ATOMS: atom_id res chain seq x y z
N MET A 1 -6.38 -0.78 -38.37
CA MET A 1 -6.65 -1.74 -37.28
C MET A 1 -7.94 -1.29 -36.62
N ASP A 2 -8.93 -2.18 -36.45
CA ASP A 2 -10.18 -1.87 -35.74
C ASP A 2 -9.87 -1.54 -34.26
N LEU A 3 -10.74 -0.75 -33.61
CA LEU A 3 -10.57 -0.24 -32.24
C LEU A 3 -10.27 -1.37 -31.24
N TYR A 4 -11.01 -2.47 -31.31
CA TYR A 4 -10.87 -3.62 -30.42
C TYR A 4 -9.52 -4.33 -30.61
N ALA A 5 -9.10 -4.54 -31.86
CA ALA A 5 -7.79 -5.14 -32.16
C ALA A 5 -6.63 -4.23 -31.68
N LYS A 6 -6.79 -2.91 -31.82
CA LYS A 6 -5.82 -1.94 -31.27
C LYS A 6 -5.75 -2.05 -29.76
N ALA A 7 -6.88 -2.11 -29.06
CA ALA A 7 -6.91 -2.24 -27.61
C ALA A 7 -6.28 -3.56 -27.13
N GLN A 8 -6.60 -4.68 -27.77
CA GLN A 8 -6.00 -5.98 -27.46
C GLN A 8 -4.49 -5.97 -27.65
N SER A 9 -3.98 -5.33 -28.70
CA SER A 9 -2.53 -5.19 -28.95
C SER A 9 -1.80 -4.39 -27.87
N LEU A 10 -2.53 -3.63 -27.06
CA LEU A 10 -2.01 -2.84 -25.94
C LEU A 10 -2.32 -3.49 -24.58
N GLY A 11 -2.69 -4.78 -24.57
CA GLY A 11 -2.97 -5.51 -23.34
C GLY A 11 -4.29 -5.15 -22.66
N ILE A 12 -5.23 -4.51 -23.38
CA ILE A 12 -6.56 -4.21 -22.86
C ILE A 12 -7.50 -5.38 -23.17
N GLN A 13 -8.05 -6.00 -22.12
CA GLN A 13 -9.09 -7.02 -22.23
C GLN A 13 -10.42 -6.34 -22.54
N THR A 14 -10.78 -6.35 -23.82
CA THR A 14 -12.03 -5.75 -24.33
C THR A 14 -13.27 -6.53 -23.90
N GLU A 15 -13.08 -7.75 -23.40
CA GLU A 15 -14.10 -8.59 -22.81
C GLU A 15 -13.55 -9.37 -21.63
N TYR A 16 -14.41 -9.67 -20.65
CA TYR A 16 -14.05 -10.43 -19.45
C TYR A 16 -15.27 -11.13 -18.86
N ILE A 17 -15.04 -12.06 -17.94
CA ILE A 17 -16.07 -12.67 -17.11
C ILE A 17 -16.09 -11.95 -15.76
N ASP A 18 -17.25 -11.47 -15.35
CA ASP A 18 -17.43 -10.77 -14.09
C ASP A 18 -17.54 -11.74 -12.90
N GLY A 19 -17.61 -11.22 -11.67
CA GLY A 19 -17.64 -12.06 -10.46
C GLY A 19 -18.86 -12.98 -10.37
N SER A 20 -19.88 -12.74 -11.19
CA SER A 20 -21.11 -13.52 -11.28
C SER A 20 -21.13 -14.48 -12.48
N GLY A 21 -20.02 -14.60 -13.21
CA GLY A 21 -19.90 -15.49 -14.37
C GLY A 21 -20.45 -14.91 -15.68
N HIS A 22 -20.86 -13.65 -15.73
CA HIS A 22 -21.39 -13.04 -16.95
C HIS A 22 -20.26 -12.48 -17.83
N ARG A 23 -20.37 -12.72 -19.14
CA ARG A 23 -19.50 -12.07 -20.13
C ARG A 23 -19.86 -10.59 -20.25
N ARG A 24 -18.86 -9.73 -20.08
CA ARG A 24 -18.93 -8.28 -20.25
C ARG A 24 -18.07 -7.87 -21.43
N VAL A 25 -18.52 -6.85 -22.17
CA VAL A 25 -17.78 -6.23 -23.27
C VAL A 25 -17.74 -4.73 -23.03
N THR A 26 -16.55 -4.14 -23.04
CA THR A 26 -16.37 -2.70 -22.88
C THR A 26 -16.90 -1.97 -24.11
N THR A 27 -17.67 -0.90 -23.92
CA THR A 27 -18.28 -0.14 -25.02
C THR A 27 -17.21 0.57 -25.88
N PRO A 28 -17.46 0.80 -27.18
CA PRO A 28 -16.52 1.52 -28.05
C PRO A 28 -16.13 2.91 -27.51
N GLU A 29 -17.07 3.62 -26.91
CA GLU A 29 -16.87 4.96 -26.36
C GLU A 29 -15.92 4.92 -25.14
N ALA A 30 -16.18 4.00 -24.20
CA ALA A 30 -15.33 3.81 -23.03
C ALA A 30 -13.93 3.32 -23.43
N LEU A 31 -13.85 2.39 -24.38
CA LEU A 31 -12.58 1.85 -24.88
C LEU A 31 -11.73 2.94 -25.57
N THR A 32 -12.38 3.85 -26.31
CA THR A 32 -11.71 5.00 -26.90
C THR A 32 -11.18 5.95 -25.82
N ALA A 33 -11.96 6.20 -24.77
CA ALA A 33 -11.52 7.02 -23.64
C ALA A 33 -10.33 6.38 -22.89
N ILE A 34 -10.34 5.06 -22.69
CA ILE A 34 -9.23 4.34 -22.06
C ILE A 34 -7.96 4.46 -22.91
N LEU A 35 -8.07 4.22 -24.21
CA LEU A 35 -6.94 4.33 -25.13
C LEU A 35 -6.36 5.75 -25.19
N ALA A 36 -7.20 6.78 -25.12
CA ALA A 36 -6.77 8.17 -25.12
C ALA A 36 -6.08 8.58 -23.81
N ALA A 37 -6.40 7.89 -22.70
CA ALA A 37 -5.88 8.17 -21.39
C ALA A 37 -4.54 7.45 -21.07
N LEU A 38 -4.11 6.51 -21.91
CA LEU A 38 -2.83 5.83 -21.81
C LEU A 38 -1.75 6.57 -22.61
N PRO A 39 -0.50 6.61 -22.13
CA PRO A 39 0.58 7.23 -22.87
C PRO A 39 0.83 6.48 -24.19
N PRO A 40 1.36 7.14 -25.23
CA PRO A 40 1.67 6.49 -26.49
C PRO A 40 2.63 5.33 -26.27
N HIS A 41 2.25 4.13 -26.72
CA HIS A 41 3.13 2.97 -26.71
C HIS A 41 3.94 2.92 -28.00
N THR A 42 5.27 2.86 -27.92
CA THR A 42 6.11 2.59 -29.10
C THR A 42 5.97 1.10 -29.42
N PRO A 43 5.47 0.71 -30.61
CA PRO A 43 5.33 -0.70 -30.95
C PRO A 43 6.70 -1.38 -30.95
N ARG A 44 6.83 -2.48 -30.21
CA ARG A 44 8.02 -3.34 -30.24
C ARG A 44 7.80 -4.48 -31.21
N ARG A 45 8.78 -4.74 -32.08
CA ARG A 45 8.80 -5.87 -33.00
C ARG A 45 9.78 -6.93 -32.57
N ILE A 46 10.83 -6.60 -31.80
CA ILE A 46 11.88 -7.56 -31.48
C ILE A 46 11.48 -8.38 -30.26
N VAL A 47 11.08 -7.72 -29.16
CA VAL A 47 10.61 -8.36 -27.93
C VAL A 47 9.31 -7.69 -27.48
N ILE A 48 8.29 -8.48 -27.12
CA ILE A 48 6.96 -7.95 -26.78
C ILE A 48 6.93 -7.35 -25.38
N ASP A 49 7.47 -8.07 -24.40
CA ASP A 49 7.44 -7.70 -22.98
C ASP A 49 8.80 -7.16 -22.49
N PRO A 50 8.84 -6.43 -21.36
CA PRO A 50 10.10 -6.12 -20.68
C PRO A 50 10.90 -7.39 -20.37
N VAL A 51 12.22 -7.29 -20.46
CA VAL A 51 13.10 -8.45 -20.20
C VAL A 51 13.42 -8.53 -18.71
N VAL A 52 13.26 -9.72 -18.14
CA VAL A 52 13.64 -10.03 -16.77
C VAL A 52 14.69 -11.14 -16.76
N VAL A 53 15.77 -10.93 -16.00
CA VAL A 53 16.79 -11.93 -15.70
C VAL A 53 16.78 -12.17 -14.20
N ARG A 54 16.64 -13.42 -13.77
CA ARG A 54 16.43 -13.78 -12.37
C ARG A 54 17.56 -14.69 -11.86
N GLY A 55 18.01 -14.46 -10.62
CA GLY A 55 18.85 -15.41 -9.89
C GLY A 55 20.32 -15.43 -10.28
N GLY A 56 20.83 -14.38 -10.94
CA GLY A 56 22.23 -14.31 -11.38
C GLY A 56 22.63 -15.34 -12.45
N HIS A 57 21.71 -16.23 -12.84
CA HIS A 57 21.87 -17.17 -13.94
C HIS A 57 21.56 -16.49 -15.27
N GLY A 58 22.09 -17.04 -16.37
CA GLY A 58 21.70 -16.59 -17.70
C GLY A 58 20.20 -16.81 -17.91
N GLY A 59 19.53 -15.82 -18.50
CA GLY A 59 18.11 -15.90 -18.87
C GLY A 59 17.95 -16.19 -20.37
N GLN A 60 16.74 -16.59 -20.77
CA GLN A 60 16.39 -16.65 -22.19
C GLN A 60 15.15 -15.82 -22.48
N THR A 61 15.19 -15.05 -23.55
CA THR A 61 14.04 -14.30 -24.06
C THR A 61 13.76 -14.72 -25.48
N GLN A 62 12.51 -15.08 -25.74
CA GLN A 62 12.05 -15.39 -27.09
C GLN A 62 11.84 -14.10 -27.87
N LEU A 63 12.44 -14.04 -29.06
CA LEU A 63 12.22 -12.97 -30.03
C LEU A 63 10.87 -13.16 -30.71
N SER A 64 10.17 -12.06 -30.98
CA SER A 64 8.91 -12.11 -31.71
C SER A 64 9.12 -12.62 -33.15
N GLU A 65 8.05 -13.10 -33.79
CA GLU A 65 8.09 -13.52 -35.19
C GLU A 65 8.46 -12.38 -36.15
N ALA A 66 8.16 -11.13 -35.78
CA ALA A 66 8.45 -9.96 -36.60
C ALA A 66 9.93 -9.55 -36.60
N ALA A 67 10.73 -10.03 -35.64
CA ALA A 67 12.17 -9.73 -35.61
C ALA A 67 12.87 -10.31 -36.85
N ARG A 68 13.90 -9.64 -37.37
CA ARG A 68 14.74 -10.18 -38.45
C ARG A 68 16.07 -10.66 -37.88
N LEU A 69 16.48 -11.88 -38.20
CA LEU A 69 17.74 -12.42 -37.73
C LEU A 69 18.89 -12.03 -38.68
N PRO A 70 20.11 -11.82 -38.16
CA PRO A 70 20.46 -11.83 -36.73
C PRO A 70 20.01 -10.56 -35.99
N VAL A 71 19.78 -10.68 -34.68
CA VAL A 71 19.49 -9.54 -33.80
C VAL A 71 20.72 -9.22 -32.95
N GLN A 72 21.24 -8.01 -33.12
CA GLN A 72 22.30 -7.45 -32.29
C GLN A 72 21.70 -6.90 -31.01
N TRP A 73 22.36 -7.11 -29.87
CA TRP A 73 21.90 -6.63 -28.57
C TRP A 73 23.03 -5.99 -27.78
N LYS A 74 22.69 -4.94 -27.03
CA LYS A 74 23.61 -4.19 -26.19
C LYS A 74 22.93 -3.80 -24.88
N LEU A 75 23.53 -4.20 -23.77
CA LEU A 75 23.08 -3.90 -22.42
C LEU A 75 23.96 -2.82 -21.80
N THR A 76 23.34 -1.79 -21.25
CA THR A 76 24.02 -0.63 -20.67
C THR A 76 23.47 -0.24 -19.31
N ASN A 77 24.35 0.30 -18.47
CA ASN A 77 23.98 0.99 -17.24
C ASN A 77 24.55 2.41 -17.30
N GLY A 78 23.68 3.40 -17.53
CA GLY A 78 24.10 4.74 -17.90
C GLY A 78 24.96 4.73 -19.16
N SER A 79 26.18 5.24 -19.08
CA SER A 79 27.15 5.25 -20.19
C SER A 79 27.98 3.96 -20.29
N ALA A 80 27.96 3.09 -19.29
CA ALA A 80 28.76 1.88 -19.26
C ALA A 80 28.07 0.74 -20.03
N VAL A 81 28.83 0.04 -20.88
CA VAL A 81 28.36 -1.20 -21.54
C VAL A 81 28.62 -2.37 -20.62
N LEU A 82 27.56 -3.06 -20.21
CA LEU A 82 27.65 -4.23 -19.34
C LEU A 82 27.92 -5.51 -20.15
N ALA A 83 27.21 -5.66 -21.26
CA ALA A 83 27.33 -6.81 -22.16
C ALA A 83 26.79 -6.45 -23.54
N GLN A 84 27.22 -7.19 -24.56
CA GLN A 84 26.68 -7.09 -25.91
C GLN A 84 26.89 -8.42 -26.65
N GLY A 85 26.08 -8.67 -27.68
CA GLY A 85 26.20 -9.88 -28.48
C GLY A 85 25.22 -9.91 -29.63
N GLU A 86 25.11 -11.07 -30.26
CA GLU A 86 24.25 -11.34 -31.40
C GLU A 86 23.40 -12.59 -31.12
N ALA A 87 22.16 -12.60 -31.60
CA ALA A 87 21.29 -13.76 -31.61
C ALA A 87 20.94 -14.14 -33.05
N ASP A 88 21.50 -15.27 -33.50
CA ASP A 88 21.21 -15.89 -34.81
C ASP A 88 19.95 -16.76 -34.80
N ALA A 89 19.39 -17.00 -33.62
CA ALA A 89 18.20 -17.80 -33.40
C ALA A 89 17.08 -16.94 -32.80
N ARG A 90 15.86 -17.49 -32.76
CA ARG A 90 14.68 -16.82 -32.16
C ARG A 90 14.71 -16.71 -30.64
N ASN A 91 15.83 -17.03 -29.99
CA ASN A 91 16.03 -16.89 -28.56
C ASN A 91 17.33 -16.11 -28.31
N VAL A 92 17.26 -15.08 -27.48
CA VAL A 92 18.43 -14.40 -26.93
C VAL A 92 18.76 -15.06 -25.59
N THR A 93 20.02 -15.47 -25.42
CA THR A 93 20.52 -15.92 -24.12
C THR A 93 21.30 -14.79 -23.48
N TRP A 94 20.85 -14.36 -22.30
CA TRP A 94 21.51 -13.31 -21.52
C TRP A 94 22.68 -13.90 -20.75
N PRO A 95 23.82 -13.19 -20.65
CA PRO A 95 24.94 -13.66 -19.85
C PRO A 95 24.55 -13.74 -18.37
N GLY A 96 25.10 -14.74 -17.66
CA GLY A 96 25.00 -14.80 -16.21
C GLY A 96 25.90 -13.77 -15.53
N GLY A 97 25.66 -13.50 -14.23
CA GLY A 97 26.46 -12.58 -13.43
C GLY A 97 26.26 -11.10 -13.77
N LEU A 98 25.18 -10.74 -14.45
CA LEU A 98 24.78 -9.35 -14.61
C LEU A 98 24.50 -8.72 -13.23
N PRO A 99 24.89 -7.46 -12.99
CA PRO A 99 24.61 -6.78 -11.73
C PRO A 99 23.09 -6.60 -11.55
N GLU A 100 22.58 -6.85 -10.35
CA GLU A 100 21.18 -6.58 -10.01
C GLU A 100 20.83 -5.10 -10.23
N GLY A 101 19.63 -4.83 -10.73
CA GLY A 101 19.15 -3.49 -11.02
C GLY A 101 18.31 -3.41 -12.29
N VAL A 102 18.07 -2.18 -12.74
CA VAL A 102 17.35 -1.90 -13.99
C VAL A 102 18.31 -1.25 -14.97
N HIS A 103 18.48 -1.90 -16.12
CA HIS A 103 19.43 -1.54 -17.17
C HIS A 103 18.70 -1.18 -18.46
N ARG A 104 19.43 -0.59 -19.41
CA ARG A 104 18.91 -0.29 -20.75
C ARG A 104 19.39 -1.33 -21.75
N LEU A 105 18.44 -2.02 -22.37
CA LEU A 105 18.67 -2.96 -23.45
C LEU A 105 18.35 -2.30 -24.79
N GLN A 106 19.33 -2.29 -25.68
CA GLN A 106 19.15 -1.92 -27.08
C GLN A 106 19.18 -3.20 -27.93
N LEU A 107 18.21 -3.35 -28.82
CA LEU A 107 18.08 -4.44 -29.77
C LEU A 107 18.06 -3.88 -31.18
N THR A 108 18.80 -4.48 -32.11
CA THR A 108 18.88 -4.00 -33.50
C THR A 108 18.78 -5.17 -34.47
N ASP A 109 17.83 -5.06 -35.40
CA ASP A 109 17.72 -5.95 -36.55
C ASP A 109 17.83 -5.20 -37.88
N ALA A 110 17.76 -5.93 -38.99
CA ALA A 110 17.86 -5.35 -40.35
C ALA A 110 16.78 -4.30 -40.68
N SER A 111 15.72 -4.20 -39.87
CA SER A 111 14.61 -3.25 -40.05
C SER A 111 14.65 -2.09 -39.04
N GLY A 112 15.57 -2.07 -38.08
CA GLY A 112 15.75 -0.94 -37.14
C GLY A 112 16.18 -1.33 -35.73
N SER A 113 16.20 -0.34 -34.83
CA SER A 113 16.57 -0.52 -33.42
C SER A 113 15.40 -0.23 -32.47
N GLU A 114 15.38 -0.92 -31.34
CA GLU A 114 14.41 -0.78 -30.25
C GLU A 114 15.18 -0.69 -28.92
N GLU A 115 14.65 0.09 -27.98
CA GLU A 115 15.21 0.21 -26.63
C GLU A 115 14.11 -0.07 -25.60
N LEU A 116 14.46 -0.82 -24.55
CA LEU A 116 13.56 -1.21 -23.48
C LEU A 116 14.33 -1.42 -22.16
N PRO A 117 13.64 -1.36 -21.00
CA PRO A 117 14.26 -1.75 -19.75
C PRO A 117 14.51 -3.27 -19.69
N LEU A 118 15.63 -3.65 -19.08
CA LEU A 118 15.94 -5.01 -18.65
C LEU A 118 16.16 -5.01 -17.14
N LEU A 119 15.41 -5.84 -16.42
CA LEU A 119 15.53 -5.98 -14.96
C LEU A 119 16.35 -7.22 -14.63
N VAL A 120 17.39 -7.05 -13.81
CA VAL A 120 18.16 -8.15 -13.23
C VAL A 120 17.79 -8.24 -11.75
N ALA A 121 17.07 -9.28 -11.36
CA ALA A 121 16.52 -9.45 -10.03
C ALA A 121 17.20 -10.61 -9.25
N PRO A 122 17.17 -10.55 -7.91
CA PRO A 122 17.55 -11.69 -7.08
C PRO A 122 16.63 -12.89 -7.32
N ASP A 123 16.97 -14.04 -6.73
CA ASP A 123 16.13 -15.24 -6.80
C ASP A 123 14.72 -15.02 -6.27
N GLY A 124 14.53 -14.13 -5.30
CA GLY A 124 13.21 -13.79 -4.77
C GLY A 124 13.30 -12.60 -3.83
N ALA A 125 12.14 -12.13 -3.40
CA ALA A 125 12.01 -11.13 -2.34
C ALA A 125 12.54 -11.68 -0.99
N PHE A 126 12.79 -10.77 -0.05
CA PHE A 126 13.28 -11.12 1.27
C PHE A 126 12.24 -11.94 2.04
N GLY A 127 12.52 -13.23 2.21
CA GLY A 127 11.61 -14.16 2.88
C GLY A 127 11.59 -14.07 4.41
N GLY A 128 12.08 -13.01 5.05
CA GLY A 128 12.08 -12.87 6.52
C GLY A 128 13.15 -13.69 7.23
N ALA A 129 13.70 -13.16 8.34
CA ALA A 129 14.70 -13.84 9.17
C ALA A 129 14.08 -14.56 10.37
N PHE A 130 12.98 -15.28 10.14
CA PHE A 130 12.19 -15.95 11.18
C PHE A 130 11.42 -17.15 10.63
N ASP A 131 11.19 -18.15 11.47
CA ASP A 131 10.35 -19.30 11.10
C ASP A 131 8.87 -18.91 11.15
N ARG A 132 8.31 -18.78 12.36
CA ARG A 132 6.95 -18.27 12.60
C ARG A 132 6.95 -17.13 13.60
N CYS A 133 6.07 -16.15 13.39
CA CYS A 133 5.86 -14.99 14.25
C CYS A 133 4.39 -14.55 14.25
N TRP A 134 4.08 -13.54 15.08
CA TRP A 134 2.81 -12.84 15.01
C TRP A 134 2.98 -11.33 15.31
N VAL A 135 2.03 -10.54 14.82
CA VAL A 135 1.98 -9.08 14.98
C VAL A 135 0.60 -8.65 15.45
N ILE A 136 0.53 -7.50 16.13
CA ILE A 136 -0.74 -6.87 16.47
C ILE A 136 -1.10 -5.87 15.36
N ALA A 137 -2.25 -6.02 14.72
CA ALA A 137 -2.77 -5.07 13.74
C ALA A 137 -3.62 -3.98 14.44
N VAL A 138 -3.36 -2.72 14.10
CA VAL A 138 -4.02 -1.55 14.67
C VAL A 138 -4.27 -0.49 13.60
N GLN A 139 -5.41 0.17 13.68
CA GLN A 139 -5.65 1.44 13.00
C GLN A 139 -5.08 2.59 13.85
N LEU A 140 -3.90 3.14 13.48
CA LEU A 140 -3.13 4.07 14.30
C LEU A 140 -3.92 5.31 14.68
N TYR A 141 -4.69 5.87 13.74
CA TYR A 141 -5.51 7.05 14.00
C TYR A 141 -6.48 6.85 15.18
N GLY A 142 -6.96 5.63 15.39
CA GLY A 142 -7.95 5.28 16.41
C GLY A 142 -7.36 5.13 17.81
N VAL A 143 -6.03 5.14 17.94
CA VAL A 143 -5.35 4.87 19.22
C VAL A 143 -5.55 6.03 20.20
N ARG A 144 -5.78 5.70 21.48
CA ARG A 144 -5.90 6.66 22.56
C ARG A 144 -4.70 6.59 23.50
N SER A 145 -4.28 7.74 24.00
CA SER A 145 -3.31 7.83 25.10
C SER A 145 -3.60 8.99 26.04
N ALA A 146 -2.90 9.01 27.17
CA ALA A 146 -2.93 10.12 28.12
C ALA A 146 -2.25 11.41 27.59
N ARG A 147 -1.70 11.40 26.38
CA ARG A 147 -0.94 12.53 25.81
C ARG A 147 -1.47 13.00 24.46
N ASN A 148 -1.86 12.09 23.56
CA ASN A 148 -2.09 12.44 22.16
C ASN A 148 -3.17 13.50 21.94
N TRP A 149 -3.13 14.16 20.79
CA TRP A 149 -3.97 15.31 20.50
C TRP A 149 -5.36 14.95 19.94
N GLY A 150 -5.90 13.78 20.30
CA GLY A 150 -7.20 13.27 19.83
C GLY A 150 -7.11 12.31 18.64
N ILE A 151 -5.91 12.08 18.11
CA ILE A 151 -5.56 11.07 17.11
C ILE A 151 -4.33 10.32 17.61
N GLY A 152 -4.22 9.01 17.35
CA GLY A 152 -2.97 8.29 17.63
C GLY A 152 -1.80 8.82 16.82
N ASP A 153 -0.62 8.91 17.42
CA ASP A 153 0.60 9.46 16.81
C ASP A 153 1.82 8.53 16.92
N PHE A 154 2.98 8.94 16.42
CA PHE A 154 4.19 8.11 16.43
C PHE A 154 4.71 7.80 17.85
N THR A 155 4.46 8.66 18.85
CA THR A 155 4.82 8.31 20.24
C THR A 155 3.86 7.27 20.81
N ASP A 156 2.59 7.29 20.41
CA ASP A 156 1.66 6.21 20.72
C ASP A 156 2.07 4.89 20.06
N LEU A 157 2.61 4.93 18.84
CA LEU A 157 3.17 3.76 18.17
C LEU A 157 4.36 3.17 18.95
N GLU A 158 5.25 3.98 19.52
CA GLU A 158 6.29 3.49 20.44
C GLU A 158 5.70 2.78 21.65
N GLY A 159 4.62 3.33 22.22
CA GLY A 159 3.86 2.72 23.31
C GLY A 159 3.25 1.37 22.93
N LEU A 160 2.68 1.27 21.72
CA LEU A 160 2.13 0.02 21.17
C LEU A 160 3.21 -1.01 20.91
N LEU A 161 4.37 -0.63 20.39
CA LEU A 161 5.52 -1.55 20.22
C LEU A 161 5.97 -2.11 21.57
N ALA A 162 6.10 -1.25 22.58
CA ALA A 162 6.45 -1.71 23.93
C ALA A 162 5.38 -2.64 24.53
N PHE A 163 4.09 -2.39 24.25
CA PHE A 163 3.00 -3.27 24.65
C PHE A 163 3.03 -4.62 23.92
N ALA A 164 3.15 -4.60 22.60
CA ALA A 164 3.23 -5.77 21.73
C ALA A 164 4.40 -6.69 22.15
N HIS A 165 5.58 -6.11 22.43
CA HIS A 165 6.74 -6.85 22.94
C HIS A 165 6.43 -7.61 24.23
N ARG A 166 5.73 -7.00 25.20
CA ARG A 166 5.36 -7.66 26.47
C ARG A 166 4.41 -8.85 26.29
N LEU A 167 3.69 -8.88 25.17
CA LEU A 167 2.80 -9.98 24.78
C LEU A 167 3.53 -11.08 24.01
N GLY A 168 4.75 -10.82 23.52
CA GLY A 168 5.52 -11.74 22.68
C GLY A 168 5.30 -11.56 21.18
N ALA A 169 4.67 -10.46 20.75
CA ALA A 169 4.53 -10.11 19.34
C ALA A 169 5.83 -9.55 18.78
N ASP A 170 6.06 -9.80 17.49
CA ASP A 170 7.25 -9.38 16.75
C ASP A 170 7.08 -8.09 15.98
N GLY A 171 5.98 -7.37 16.20
CA GLY A 171 5.73 -6.11 15.54
C GLY A 171 4.30 -5.63 15.66
N VAL A 172 4.05 -4.48 15.04
CA VAL A 172 2.74 -3.85 14.93
C VAL A 172 2.43 -3.61 13.45
N GLY A 173 1.27 -4.09 13.01
CA GLY A 173 0.67 -3.82 11.71
C GLY A 173 -0.17 -2.55 11.73
N LEU A 174 -0.04 -1.72 10.70
CA LEU A 174 -0.66 -0.40 10.64
C LEU A 174 -1.48 -0.22 9.36
N ASN A 175 -2.46 0.67 9.42
CA ASN A 175 -3.05 1.27 8.22
C ASN A 175 -1.98 2.04 7.42
N PRO A 176 -2.28 2.38 6.15
CA PRO A 176 -1.39 3.22 5.37
C PRO A 176 -1.10 4.56 6.07
N LEU A 177 0.17 4.96 6.08
CA LEU A 177 0.65 6.20 6.72
C LEU A 177 0.92 7.33 5.70
N HIS A 178 0.45 7.13 4.47
CA HIS A 178 0.61 8.01 3.31
C HIS A 178 0.14 9.44 3.57
N ALA A 179 0.84 10.41 2.99
CA ALA A 179 0.46 11.80 3.03
C ALA A 179 -0.97 11.98 2.48
N LEU A 180 -1.82 12.64 3.28
CA LEU A 180 -3.16 13.06 2.90
C LEU A 180 -3.15 14.55 2.54
N PHE A 181 -4.34 15.15 2.48
CA PHE A 181 -4.55 16.55 2.14
C PHE A 181 -4.76 17.39 3.39
N ASP A 182 -3.91 18.39 3.61
CA ASP A 182 -3.94 19.26 4.80
C ASP A 182 -5.01 20.36 4.74
N ASP A 183 -5.44 20.74 3.54
CA ASP A 183 -6.56 21.64 3.24
C ASP A 183 -7.92 20.94 3.32
N ARG A 184 -7.93 19.60 3.28
CA ARG A 184 -9.12 18.75 3.35
C ARG A 184 -8.97 17.67 4.44
N PRO A 185 -8.74 18.03 5.71
CA PRO A 185 -8.49 17.04 6.77
C PRO A 185 -9.68 16.09 7.01
N GLY A 186 -10.89 16.44 6.58
CA GLY A 186 -12.06 15.54 6.63
C GLY A 186 -11.96 14.33 5.68
N ASP A 187 -11.17 14.44 4.61
CA ASP A 187 -10.93 13.39 3.61
C ASP A 187 -9.86 12.42 4.15
N CYS A 188 -10.26 11.64 5.16
CA CYS A 188 -9.36 10.92 6.05
C CYS A 188 -9.08 9.46 5.66
N SER A 189 -9.53 9.00 4.48
CA SER A 189 -9.26 7.64 4.02
C SER A 189 -7.76 7.42 3.79
N PRO A 190 -7.10 6.47 4.49
CA PRO A 190 -5.71 6.12 4.25
C PRO A 190 -5.46 5.56 2.83
N TYR A 191 -6.52 5.10 2.17
CA TYR A 191 -6.50 4.50 0.83
C TYR A 191 -6.79 5.50 -0.29
N SER A 192 -6.99 6.79 0.05
CA SER A 192 -7.14 7.87 -0.93
C SER A 192 -6.09 8.97 -0.72
N PRO A 193 -4.78 8.63 -0.74
CA PRO A 193 -3.73 9.57 -0.38
C PRO A 193 -3.43 10.61 -1.46
N ASN A 194 -2.81 11.70 -1.02
CA ASN A 194 -2.12 12.68 -1.85
C ASN A 194 -0.86 12.06 -2.46
N SER A 195 -0.07 11.37 -1.63
CA SER A 195 1.16 10.70 -2.04
C SER A 195 1.44 9.43 -1.24
N ARG A 196 1.91 8.38 -1.91
CA ARG A 196 2.43 7.15 -1.28
C ARG A 196 3.93 7.22 -0.97
N LEU A 197 4.56 8.35 -1.30
CA LEU A 197 6.00 8.57 -1.13
C LEU A 197 6.33 9.34 0.15
N PHE A 198 5.33 9.99 0.75
CA PHE A 198 5.46 10.89 1.89
C PHE A 198 4.48 10.50 3.01
N LEU A 199 4.72 11.00 4.22
CA LEU A 199 3.98 10.62 5.42
C LEU A 199 2.89 11.64 5.78
N ASN A 200 1.80 11.15 6.38
CA ASN A 200 0.74 12.00 6.94
C ASN A 200 1.25 12.75 8.18
N ALA A 201 1.30 14.08 8.06
CA ALA A 201 1.75 14.98 9.13
C ALA A 201 0.91 14.89 10.42
N LEU A 202 -0.35 14.42 10.34
CA LEU A 202 -1.20 14.28 11.52
C LEU A 202 -0.70 13.20 12.50
N TYR A 203 0.16 12.28 12.06
CA TYR A 203 0.82 11.30 12.95
C TYR A 203 2.03 11.85 13.70
N ILE A 204 2.48 13.07 13.41
CA ILE A 204 3.57 13.71 14.18
C ILE A 204 3.09 13.99 15.60
N ASP A 205 3.85 13.54 16.59
CA ASP A 205 3.78 14.03 17.96
C ASP A 205 4.51 15.38 18.03
N VAL A 206 3.76 16.47 18.04
CA VAL A 206 4.33 17.83 18.05
C VAL A 206 5.03 18.15 19.37
N GLU A 207 4.61 17.55 20.49
CA GLU A 207 5.24 17.76 21.81
C GLU A 207 6.61 17.07 21.91
N LYS A 208 6.88 16.08 21.05
CA LYS A 208 8.19 15.43 20.95
C LYS A 208 9.19 16.22 20.10
N ILE A 209 8.76 17.30 19.43
CA ILE A 209 9.67 18.21 18.72
C ILE A 209 10.39 19.07 19.78
N PRO A 210 11.73 18.99 19.91
CA PRO A 210 12.44 19.67 21.00
C PRO A 210 12.22 21.18 21.05
N GLU A 211 12.02 21.81 19.90
CA GLU A 211 11.82 23.26 19.78
C GLU A 211 10.38 23.72 20.06
N PHE A 212 9.44 22.79 20.25
CA PHE A 212 8.03 23.12 20.46
C PHE A 212 7.68 23.16 21.95
N HIS A 213 6.83 24.14 22.31
CA HIS A 213 6.21 24.24 23.62
C HIS A 213 4.72 24.50 23.44
N ILE A 214 3.89 23.67 24.06
CA ILE A 214 2.44 23.83 24.02
C ILE A 214 2.00 25.04 24.85
N ASP A 215 1.09 25.84 24.31
CA ASP A 215 0.46 26.93 25.05
C ASP A 215 -0.77 26.47 25.84
N ALA A 216 -1.17 27.27 26.84
CA ALA A 216 -2.27 26.93 27.73
C ALA A 216 -3.63 26.86 27.03
N ALA A 217 -3.84 27.62 25.94
CA ALA A 217 -5.10 27.64 25.20
C ALA A 217 -5.27 26.34 24.40
N THR A 218 -4.21 25.90 23.73
CA THR A 218 -4.13 24.63 23.02
C THR A 218 -4.33 23.48 24.02
N GLN A 219 -3.63 23.48 25.15
CA GLN A 219 -3.79 22.47 26.19
C GLN A 219 -5.26 22.31 26.64
N ALA A 220 -5.99 23.42 26.80
CA ALA A 220 -7.41 23.39 27.16
C ALA A 220 -8.29 22.82 26.05
N ALA A 221 -8.01 23.13 24.78
CA ALA A 221 -8.74 22.62 23.63
C ALA A 221 -8.57 21.10 23.43
N LEU A 222 -7.40 20.54 23.78
CA LEU A 222 -7.11 19.10 23.63
C LEU A 222 -8.05 18.20 24.43
N ALA A 223 -8.56 18.66 25.58
CA ALA A 223 -9.46 17.85 26.40
C ALA A 223 -10.72 17.42 25.63
N HIS A 224 -11.25 18.31 24.78
CA HIS A 224 -12.43 18.03 23.97
C HIS A 224 -12.13 16.98 22.89
N LEU A 225 -11.08 17.19 22.08
CA LEU A 225 -10.70 16.25 21.01
C LEU A 225 -10.44 14.85 21.56
N ARG A 226 -9.84 14.76 22.75
CA ARG A 226 -9.48 13.49 23.37
C ARG A 226 -10.67 12.74 23.98
N SER A 227 -11.74 13.44 24.34
CA SER A 227 -12.96 12.80 24.85
C SER A 227 -13.81 12.12 23.77
N ASN A 228 -13.69 12.54 22.51
CA ASN A 228 -14.55 12.05 21.43
C ASN A 228 -14.29 10.57 21.11
N ASP A 229 -15.34 9.82 20.74
CA ASP A 229 -15.25 8.43 20.29
C ASP A 229 -14.85 8.27 18.83
N MET A 230 -14.96 9.37 18.09
CA MET A 230 -14.52 9.50 16.71
C MET A 230 -13.39 10.52 16.66
N VAL A 231 -12.39 10.27 15.82
CA VAL A 231 -11.33 11.22 15.50
C VAL A 231 -11.97 12.41 14.79
N ASP A 232 -11.84 13.59 15.39
CA ASP A 232 -12.16 14.86 14.76
C ASP A 232 -10.93 15.35 13.99
N TYR A 233 -10.75 14.87 12.76
CA TYR A 233 -9.59 15.23 11.93
C TYR A 233 -9.48 16.74 11.67
N VAL A 234 -10.61 17.43 11.53
CA VAL A 234 -10.62 18.89 11.29
C VAL A 234 -10.12 19.61 12.55
N GLY A 235 -10.65 19.26 13.72
CA GLY A 235 -10.20 19.80 15.00
C GLY A 235 -8.74 19.48 15.31
N VAL A 236 -8.29 18.25 15.05
CA VAL A 236 -6.89 17.83 15.20
C VAL A 236 -5.97 18.65 14.29
N ALA A 237 -6.31 18.76 13.00
CA ALA A 237 -5.51 19.53 12.04
C ALA A 237 -5.46 21.02 12.41
N ALA A 238 -6.56 21.59 12.89
CA ALA A 238 -6.64 22.97 13.34
C ALA A 238 -5.70 23.29 14.52
N LEU A 239 -5.29 22.29 15.32
CA LEU A 239 -4.30 22.45 16.38
C LEU A 239 -2.88 22.06 15.93
N LYS A 240 -2.72 20.92 15.26
CA LYS A 240 -1.39 20.40 14.87
C LYS A 240 -0.69 21.28 13.84
N TRP A 241 -1.39 21.85 12.86
CA TRP A 241 -0.75 22.70 11.84
C TRP A 241 -0.14 23.99 12.41
N PRO A 242 -0.87 24.79 13.22
CA PRO A 242 -0.26 25.92 13.92
C PRO A 242 0.89 25.51 14.85
N ALA A 243 0.78 24.37 15.54
CA ALA A 243 1.85 23.84 16.39
C ALA A 243 3.12 23.51 15.60
N LEU A 244 2.99 22.82 14.46
CA LEU A 244 4.11 22.52 13.55
C LEU A 244 4.75 23.81 13.02
N ARG A 245 3.95 24.84 12.69
CA ARG A 245 4.46 26.15 12.27
C ARG A 245 5.27 26.83 13.38
N ALA A 246 4.77 26.79 14.62
CA ALA A 246 5.48 27.33 15.77
C ALA A 246 6.78 26.57 16.03
N ALA A 247 6.75 25.24 15.94
CA ALA A 247 7.93 24.38 16.07
C ALA A 247 8.98 24.70 14.98
N PHE A 248 8.55 24.87 13.74
CA PHE A 248 9.43 25.25 12.63
C PHE A 248 10.03 26.65 12.82
N ALA A 249 9.23 27.62 13.26
CA ALA A 249 9.73 28.97 13.54
C ALA A 249 10.79 28.96 14.67
N ALA A 250 10.56 28.18 15.73
CA ALA A 250 11.52 28.01 16.82
C ALA A 250 12.80 27.28 16.35
N PHE A 251 12.65 26.21 15.55
CA PHE A 251 13.76 25.51 14.91
C PHE A 251 14.62 26.45 14.06
N LYS A 252 14.00 27.33 13.26
CA LYS A 252 14.74 28.31 12.45
C LYS A 252 15.43 29.39 13.28
N ALA A 253 14.84 29.80 14.40
CA ALA A 253 15.39 30.85 15.25
C ALA A 253 16.64 30.38 16.01
N ASN A 254 16.65 29.12 16.45
CA ASN A 254 17.77 28.55 17.19
C ASN A 254 17.94 27.05 16.85
N PRO A 255 18.41 26.74 15.64
CA PRO A 255 18.59 25.35 15.26
C PRO A 255 19.75 24.77 16.06
N GLY A 256 19.48 23.77 16.90
CA GLY A 256 20.56 22.98 17.50
C GLY A 256 21.44 22.43 16.38
N LEU A 257 22.77 22.65 16.46
CA LEU A 257 23.69 22.36 15.34
C LEU A 257 23.54 20.94 14.75
N GLY A 258 23.29 19.93 15.60
CA GLY A 258 23.07 18.55 15.15
C GLY A 258 21.75 18.34 14.41
N ARG A 259 20.67 19.03 14.80
CA ARG A 259 19.35 18.91 14.16
C ARG A 259 19.34 19.57 12.80
N TRP A 260 20.01 20.73 12.64
CA TRP A 260 20.16 21.34 11.33
C TRP A 260 20.93 20.45 10.35
N GLN A 261 22.00 19.82 10.82
CA GLN A 261 22.78 18.88 10.00
C GLN A 261 21.98 17.65 9.60
N ASP A 262 21.15 17.11 10.49
CA ASP A 262 20.26 15.99 10.17
C ASP A 262 19.16 16.40 9.18
N PHE A 263 18.56 17.58 9.33
CA PHE A 263 17.60 18.10 8.37
C PHE A 263 18.22 18.29 6.98
N GLU A 264 19.40 18.90 6.89
CA GLU A 264 20.12 19.03 5.62
C GLU A 264 20.55 17.66 5.03
N ALA A 265 20.85 16.66 5.88
CA ALA A 265 21.11 15.30 5.42
C ALA A 265 19.86 14.68 4.79
N TYR A 266 18.70 14.77 5.46
CA TYR A 266 17.42 14.30 4.94
C TYR A 266 17.07 14.97 3.59
N ARG A 267 17.27 16.29 3.47
CA ARG A 267 17.03 17.00 2.20
C ARG A 267 17.90 16.49 1.06
N ARG A 268 19.17 16.17 1.32
CA ARG A 268 20.07 15.58 0.32
C ARG A 268 19.70 14.14 -0.03
N GLU A 269 19.30 13.36 0.97
CA GLU A 269 18.89 11.95 0.81
C GLU A 269 17.63 11.83 -0.05
N GLN A 270 16.61 12.65 0.21
CA GLN A 270 15.35 12.65 -0.54
C GLN A 270 15.44 13.41 -1.88
N GLY A 271 16.35 14.37 -1.97
CA GLY A 271 16.72 15.07 -3.20
C GLY A 271 15.54 15.70 -3.94
N THR A 272 15.49 15.50 -5.25
CA THR A 272 14.50 16.11 -6.15
C THR A 272 13.07 15.75 -5.78
N LEU A 273 12.82 14.55 -5.24
CA LEU A 273 11.46 14.11 -4.94
C LEU A 273 10.84 14.95 -3.82
N LEU A 274 11.59 15.19 -2.73
CA LEU A 274 11.16 16.07 -1.64
C LEU A 274 10.98 17.51 -2.12
N SER A 275 11.91 18.01 -2.94
CA SER A 275 11.81 19.37 -3.48
C SER A 275 10.54 19.56 -4.32
N ARG A 276 10.20 18.58 -5.17
CA ARG A 276 8.97 18.58 -5.96
C ARG A 276 7.73 18.50 -5.09
N PHE A 277 7.72 17.63 -4.07
CA PHE A 277 6.60 17.52 -3.13
C PHE A 277 6.34 18.83 -2.39
N ALA A 278 7.39 19.44 -1.84
CA ALA A 278 7.27 20.72 -1.17
C ALA A 278 6.76 21.82 -2.10
N CYS A 279 7.24 21.88 -3.35
CA CYS A 279 6.72 22.85 -4.32
C CYS A 279 5.27 22.59 -4.71
N PHE A 280 4.89 21.33 -4.91
CA PHE A 280 3.53 20.93 -5.21
C PHE A 280 2.57 21.34 -4.09
N GLU A 281 2.92 21.06 -2.83
CA GLU A 281 2.08 21.43 -1.68
C GLU A 281 1.89 22.95 -1.59
N VAL A 282 2.96 23.73 -1.77
CA VAL A 282 2.87 25.21 -1.80
C VAL A 282 2.00 25.71 -2.95
N MET A 283 2.10 25.12 -4.15
CA MET A 283 1.27 25.51 -5.29
C MET A 283 -0.18 25.06 -5.15
N ARG A 284 -0.42 23.89 -4.53
CA ARG A 284 -1.76 23.39 -4.24
C ARG A 284 -2.51 24.35 -3.33
N HIS A 285 -1.88 24.83 -2.26
CA HIS A 285 -2.44 25.88 -1.40
C HIS A 285 -2.65 27.20 -2.14
N LYS A 286 -1.68 27.60 -2.98
CA LYS A 286 -1.74 28.86 -3.72
C LYS A 286 -2.89 28.92 -4.71
N PHE A 287 -3.12 27.84 -5.46
CA PHE A 287 -4.11 27.81 -6.53
C PHE A 287 -5.46 27.24 -6.07
N ASN A 288 -5.48 26.36 -5.07
CA ASN A 288 -6.68 25.77 -4.48
C ASN A 288 -7.65 25.17 -5.52
N THR A 289 -7.08 24.62 -6.58
CA THR A 289 -7.76 23.89 -7.66
C THR A 289 -6.93 22.65 -8.01
N PRO A 290 -7.48 21.67 -8.73
CA PRO A 290 -6.68 20.55 -9.22
C PRO A 290 -5.53 21.02 -10.12
N TRP A 291 -4.40 20.29 -10.08
CA TRP A 291 -3.17 20.72 -10.75
C TRP A 291 -3.28 20.90 -12.27
N TRP A 292 -4.25 20.24 -12.92
CA TRP A 292 -4.50 20.42 -14.34
C TRP A 292 -5.16 21.76 -14.69
N GLU A 293 -5.64 22.51 -13.70
CA GLU A 293 -6.22 23.85 -13.84
C GLU A 293 -5.23 24.97 -13.49
N TRP A 294 -4.06 24.63 -12.93
CA TRP A 294 -3.01 25.59 -12.60
C TRP A 294 -2.45 26.27 -13.86
N PRO A 295 -1.68 27.37 -13.73
CA PRO A 295 -0.92 27.92 -14.86
C PRO A 295 0.01 26.87 -15.49
N ASP A 296 0.26 26.98 -16.80
CA ASP A 296 0.99 25.97 -17.58
C ASP A 296 2.35 25.59 -16.96
N ASP A 297 3.09 26.57 -16.42
CA ASP A 297 4.39 26.38 -15.76
C ASP A 297 4.34 25.43 -14.55
N TRP A 298 3.15 25.16 -13.98
CA TRP A 298 2.95 24.32 -12.80
C TRP A 298 2.12 23.07 -13.07
N ARG A 299 1.59 22.89 -14.27
CA ARG A 299 0.83 21.68 -14.64
C ARG A 299 1.72 20.45 -14.76
N GLN A 300 3.02 20.63 -14.95
CA GLN A 300 4.02 19.58 -15.04
C GLN A 300 5.12 19.80 -14.00
N PRO A 301 5.77 18.74 -13.50
CA PRO A 301 6.92 18.87 -12.62
C PRO A 301 8.12 19.45 -13.39
N ASP A 302 8.63 20.59 -12.93
CA ASP A 302 9.84 21.23 -13.45
C ASP A 302 10.80 21.55 -12.29
N ASP A 303 11.97 20.90 -12.31
CA ASP A 303 13.00 21.05 -11.28
C ASP A 303 13.58 22.46 -11.21
N ALA A 304 13.68 23.16 -12.35
CA ALA A 304 14.15 24.54 -12.40
C ALA A 304 13.09 25.50 -11.84
N ALA A 305 11.80 25.24 -12.08
CA ALA A 305 10.70 25.99 -11.45
C ALA A 305 10.69 25.78 -9.93
N CYS A 306 10.86 24.53 -9.47
CA CYS A 306 10.96 24.18 -8.05
C CYS A 306 12.15 24.91 -7.39
N ALA A 307 13.33 24.88 -8.03
CA ALA A 307 14.51 25.57 -7.52
C ALA A 307 14.34 27.09 -7.44
N LYS A 308 13.56 27.71 -8.35
CA LYS A 308 13.21 29.14 -8.28
C LYS A 308 12.27 29.42 -7.10
N LEU A 309 11.24 28.59 -6.91
CA LEU A 309 10.30 28.72 -5.78
C LEU A 309 11.01 28.61 -4.43
N HIS A 310 11.99 27.72 -4.33
CA HIS A 310 12.82 27.52 -3.15
C HIS A 310 13.67 28.76 -2.79
N ARG A 311 13.95 29.64 -3.76
CA ARG A 311 14.75 30.87 -3.56
C ARG A 311 13.90 32.14 -3.49
N ALA A 312 12.63 32.04 -3.82
CA ALA A 312 11.73 33.19 -3.85
C ALA A 312 11.36 33.62 -2.43
N ARG A 313 11.51 34.92 -2.13
CA ARG A 313 11.33 35.49 -0.78
C ARG A 313 9.98 35.14 -0.15
N ASP A 314 8.92 35.09 -0.96
CA ASP A 314 7.55 34.93 -0.46
C ASP A 314 7.14 33.45 -0.28
N THR A 315 7.91 32.50 -0.82
CA THR A 315 7.55 31.06 -0.82
C THR A 315 8.63 30.15 -0.26
N ALA A 316 9.88 30.61 -0.14
CA ALA A 316 10.99 29.78 0.36
C ALA A 316 10.72 29.21 1.75
N ALA A 317 10.14 30.01 2.66
CA ALA A 317 9.80 29.55 4.01
C ALA A 317 8.68 28.49 4.01
N GLU A 318 7.76 28.56 3.04
CA GLU A 318 6.67 27.59 2.91
C GLU A 318 7.18 26.25 2.36
N VAL A 319 8.06 26.29 1.36
CA VAL A 319 8.73 25.09 0.84
C VAL A 319 9.53 24.41 1.95
N GLU A 320 10.38 25.16 2.64
CA GLU A 320 11.20 24.64 3.75
C GLU A 320 10.35 24.11 4.91
N PHE A 321 9.17 24.69 5.17
CA PHE A 321 8.23 24.15 6.15
C PHE A 321 7.71 22.76 5.78
N VAL A 322 7.31 22.55 4.52
CA VAL A 322 6.84 21.23 4.08
C VAL A 322 7.96 20.20 4.20
N GLU A 323 9.20 20.59 3.84
CA GLU A 323 10.39 19.75 4.01
C GLU A 323 10.64 19.41 5.49
N PHE A 324 10.53 20.38 6.40
CA PHE A 324 10.67 20.19 7.84
C PHE A 324 9.62 19.24 8.41
N VAL A 325 8.37 19.34 7.93
CA VAL A 325 7.27 18.46 8.37
C VAL A 325 7.55 17.02 7.96
N GLN A 326 7.96 16.77 6.71
CA GLN A 326 8.29 15.43 6.25
C GLN A 326 9.53 14.85 6.95
N TRP A 327 10.57 15.67 7.17
CA TRP A 327 11.72 15.28 7.99
C TRP A 327 11.31 14.89 9.41
N THR A 328 10.42 15.67 10.03
CA THR A 328 9.95 15.38 11.39
C THR A 328 9.17 14.07 11.45
N ALA A 329 8.29 13.82 10.48
CA ALA A 329 7.54 12.57 10.38
C ALA A 329 8.47 11.36 10.18
N ASP A 330 9.44 11.48 9.27
CA ASP A 330 10.45 10.45 9.00
C ASP A 330 11.24 10.11 10.26
N ARG A 331 11.79 11.10 10.97
CA ARG A 331 12.57 10.86 12.19
C ARG A 331 11.76 10.26 13.33
N GLN A 332 10.47 10.61 13.45
CA GLN A 332 9.62 9.98 14.45
C GLN A 332 9.25 8.53 14.09
N LEU A 333 8.98 8.24 12.82
CA LEU A 333 8.73 6.86 12.38
C LEU A 333 10.00 5.99 12.47
N GLY A 334 11.17 6.55 12.13
CA GLY A 334 12.47 5.93 12.33
C GLY A 334 12.79 5.65 13.80
N ALA A 335 12.33 6.48 14.73
CA ALA A 335 12.44 6.21 16.17
C ALA A 335 11.60 4.98 16.59
N CYS A 336 10.41 4.79 16.02
CA CYS A 336 9.60 3.59 16.22
C CYS A 336 10.33 2.33 15.70
N GLN A 337 10.92 2.40 14.50
CA GLN A 337 11.73 1.30 13.96
C GLN A 337 12.92 0.98 14.86
N ALA A 338 13.66 1.99 15.31
CA ALA A 338 14.81 1.83 16.20
C ALA A 338 14.41 1.18 17.53
N LEU A 339 13.26 1.56 18.10
CA LEU A 339 12.71 0.93 19.29
C LEU A 339 12.36 -0.54 19.02
N ALA A 340 11.68 -0.85 17.93
CA ALA A 340 11.35 -2.23 17.56
C ALA A 340 12.61 -3.12 17.47
N HIS A 341 13.67 -2.62 16.81
CA HIS A 341 14.95 -3.31 16.74
C HIS A 341 15.58 -3.50 18.13
N LYS A 342 15.54 -2.49 18.99
CA LYS A 342 16.04 -2.57 20.38
C LYS A 342 15.27 -3.61 21.20
N LEU A 343 13.98 -3.77 20.95
CA LEU A 343 13.12 -4.78 21.57
C LEU A 343 13.30 -6.19 20.97
N GLY A 344 14.16 -6.35 19.96
CA GLY A 344 14.42 -7.63 19.30
C GLY A 344 13.27 -8.13 18.42
N MET A 345 12.36 -7.24 18.02
CA MET A 345 11.23 -7.57 17.16
C MET A 345 11.69 -7.95 15.76
N ARG A 346 11.28 -9.14 15.28
CA ARG A 346 11.72 -9.68 13.98
C ARG A 346 11.08 -8.99 12.78
N VAL A 347 9.88 -8.42 12.96
CA VAL A 347 9.14 -7.68 11.93
C VAL A 347 9.19 -6.17 12.23
N GLY A 348 9.01 -5.78 13.49
CA GLY A 348 8.96 -4.39 13.92
C GLY A 348 7.72 -3.68 13.39
N LEU A 349 7.87 -2.95 12.28
CA LEU A 349 6.74 -2.27 11.63
C LEU A 349 6.27 -3.07 10.41
N TYR A 350 4.97 -3.36 10.38
CA TYR A 350 4.27 -3.90 9.23
C TYR A 350 3.37 -2.79 8.64
N LEU A 351 3.77 -2.22 7.51
CA LEU A 351 3.09 -1.07 6.89
C LEU A 351 2.22 -1.50 5.70
N ASP A 352 1.25 -0.67 5.33
CA ASP A 352 0.31 -0.96 4.24
C ASP A 352 0.44 0.07 3.11
N VAL A 353 0.40 -0.41 1.87
CA VAL A 353 0.59 0.38 0.66
C VAL A 353 -0.70 0.39 -0.15
N ALA A 354 -1.35 1.55 -0.23
CA ALA A 354 -2.59 1.71 -0.97
C ALA A 354 -2.39 1.49 -2.48
N VAL A 355 -3.41 0.93 -3.13
CA VAL A 355 -3.38 0.60 -4.56
C VAL A 355 -3.15 1.82 -5.48
N GLY A 356 -3.59 3.01 -5.07
CA GLY A 356 -3.52 4.23 -5.86
C GLY A 356 -3.56 5.51 -5.02
N VAL A 357 -3.73 6.64 -5.71
CA VAL A 357 -3.71 8.00 -5.15
C VAL A 357 -4.89 8.80 -5.68
N GLN A 358 -5.27 9.91 -5.03
CA GLN A 358 -6.21 10.84 -5.67
C GLN A 358 -5.59 11.44 -6.93
N SER A 359 -6.39 11.62 -7.98
CA SER A 359 -5.89 12.08 -9.28
C SER A 359 -5.33 13.50 -9.25
N ASP A 360 -5.77 14.32 -8.29
CA ASP A 360 -5.30 15.68 -8.02
C ASP A 360 -4.15 15.71 -7.00
N GLY A 361 -3.64 14.56 -6.55
CA GLY A 361 -2.51 14.44 -5.63
C GLY A 361 -1.13 14.51 -6.30
N PHE A 362 -0.09 14.60 -5.46
CA PHE A 362 1.30 14.76 -5.85
C PHE A 362 1.81 13.62 -6.73
N ASP A 363 1.53 12.36 -6.38
CA ASP A 363 2.04 11.22 -7.16
C ASP A 363 1.53 11.30 -8.61
N ALA A 364 0.25 11.63 -8.81
CA ALA A 364 -0.34 11.80 -10.13
C ALA A 364 0.23 13.02 -10.88
N TRP A 365 0.54 14.12 -10.18
CA TRP A 365 1.19 15.29 -10.76
C TRP A 365 2.66 15.04 -11.13
N ASN A 366 3.42 14.36 -10.27
CA ASN A 366 4.85 14.09 -10.46
C ASN A 366 5.08 13.00 -11.52
N GLU A 367 4.18 12.02 -11.61
CA GLU A 367 4.35 10.83 -12.46
C GLU A 367 3.27 10.67 -13.52
N GLN A 368 2.91 11.77 -14.21
CA GLN A 368 1.82 11.82 -15.21
C GLN A 368 1.93 10.82 -16.37
N VAL A 369 3.15 10.35 -16.67
CA VAL A 369 3.36 9.32 -17.69
C VAL A 369 2.92 7.95 -17.15
N ALA A 370 3.29 7.64 -15.90
CA ALA A 370 3.00 6.36 -15.27
C ALA A 370 1.64 6.32 -14.56
N ILE A 371 1.04 7.46 -14.23
CA ILE A 371 -0.24 7.58 -13.54
C ILE A 371 -1.17 8.48 -14.36
N SER A 372 -2.30 7.93 -14.80
CA SER A 372 -3.27 8.68 -15.60
C SER A 372 -4.40 9.22 -14.72
N ARG A 373 -4.56 10.55 -14.68
CA ARG A 373 -5.70 11.18 -13.99
C ARG A 373 -7.07 10.88 -14.62
N HIS A 374 -7.07 10.40 -15.87
CA HIS A 374 -8.28 10.15 -16.65
C HIS A 374 -8.83 8.73 -16.45
N LEU A 375 -8.13 7.90 -15.68
CA LEU A 375 -8.52 6.52 -15.36
C LEU A 375 -8.63 6.37 -13.84
N GLY A 376 -9.78 5.87 -13.40
CA GLY A 376 -10.00 5.38 -12.04
C GLY A 376 -9.68 3.90 -11.93
N VAL A 377 -9.01 3.49 -10.86
CA VAL A 377 -8.90 2.08 -10.47
C VAL A 377 -10.22 1.66 -9.83
N GLY A 378 -10.67 0.46 -10.15
CA GLY A 378 -11.91 -0.06 -9.59
C GLY A 378 -11.97 -1.58 -9.63
N ALA A 379 -13.20 -2.09 -9.59
CA ALA A 379 -13.50 -3.50 -9.74
C ALA A 379 -14.72 -3.68 -10.66
N PRO A 380 -14.76 -4.75 -11.48
CA PRO A 380 -15.96 -5.07 -12.24
C PRO A 380 -17.13 -5.42 -11.31
N PRO A 381 -18.36 -5.47 -11.84
CA PRO A 381 -19.49 -6.06 -11.11
C PRO A 381 -19.19 -7.44 -10.52
N ASP A 382 -19.60 -7.66 -9.28
CA ASP A 382 -19.47 -8.94 -8.57
C ASP A 382 -20.72 -9.23 -7.71
N PRO A 383 -20.84 -10.42 -7.09
CA PRO A 383 -22.01 -10.77 -6.28
C PRO A 383 -22.23 -9.87 -5.04
N LEU A 384 -21.18 -9.27 -4.49
CA LEU A 384 -21.24 -8.37 -3.34
C LEU A 384 -21.52 -6.92 -3.77
N ASN A 385 -21.04 -6.51 -4.95
CA ASN A 385 -21.27 -5.20 -5.54
C ASN A 385 -21.68 -5.32 -7.01
N THR A 386 -22.98 -5.49 -7.24
CA THR A 386 -23.56 -5.75 -8.57
C THR A 386 -23.40 -4.59 -9.55
N ALA A 387 -23.10 -3.38 -9.08
CA ALA A 387 -22.80 -2.22 -9.93
C ALA A 387 -21.32 -2.16 -10.36
N GLY A 388 -20.45 -2.93 -9.69
CA GLY A 388 -19.01 -2.74 -9.72
C GLY A 388 -18.58 -1.54 -8.87
N GLN A 389 -17.29 -1.26 -8.84
CA GLN A 389 -16.70 -0.21 -8.01
C GLN A 389 -15.80 0.69 -8.84
N ASP A 390 -15.91 2.00 -8.64
CA ASP A 390 -14.88 2.98 -9.01
C ASP A 390 -14.36 3.56 -7.69
N TRP A 391 -13.10 3.27 -7.35
CA TRP A 391 -12.50 3.75 -6.11
C TRP A 391 -12.06 5.21 -6.20
N GLY A 392 -12.18 5.83 -7.38
CA GLY A 392 -11.82 7.22 -7.62
C GLY A 392 -10.32 7.48 -7.60
N LEU A 393 -9.49 6.43 -7.53
CA LEU A 393 -8.04 6.50 -7.44
C LEU A 393 -7.38 6.45 -8.81
N ALA A 394 -6.37 7.27 -9.04
CA ALA A 394 -5.44 7.06 -10.16
C ALA A 394 -4.41 5.99 -9.78
N GLY A 395 -4.19 5.05 -10.70
CA GLY A 395 -3.22 3.96 -10.55
C GLY A 395 -2.11 4.01 -11.60
N PHE A 396 -1.13 3.14 -11.44
CA PHE A 396 -0.08 2.98 -12.44
C PHE A 396 -0.63 2.38 -13.75
N ASN A 397 0.01 2.71 -14.86
CA ASN A 397 -0.21 2.08 -16.17
C ASN A 397 1.08 1.45 -16.71
N ALA A 398 0.93 0.34 -17.43
CA ALA A 398 2.04 -0.46 -17.96
C ALA A 398 3.00 0.34 -18.84
N ALA A 399 2.47 1.02 -19.87
CA ALA A 399 3.25 1.75 -20.85
C ALA A 399 4.11 2.84 -20.19
N GLY A 400 3.53 3.58 -19.24
CA GLY A 400 4.25 4.63 -18.54
C GLY A 400 5.30 4.10 -17.58
N LEU A 401 5.03 3.00 -16.86
CA LEU A 401 6.04 2.35 -16.03
C LEU A 401 7.23 1.88 -16.86
N GLU A 402 7.00 1.29 -18.02
CA GLU A 402 8.08 0.85 -18.92
C GLU A 402 8.92 2.02 -19.45
N GLN A 403 8.27 3.10 -19.91
CA GLN A 403 8.96 4.33 -20.35
C GLN A 403 9.85 4.91 -19.25
N ARG A 404 9.39 4.82 -18.01
CA ARG A 404 10.10 5.26 -16.81
C ARG A 404 10.97 4.18 -16.17
N SER A 405 11.17 3.04 -16.84
CA SER A 405 12.01 1.93 -16.37
C SER A 405 11.65 1.45 -14.96
N PHE A 406 10.35 1.41 -14.66
CA PHE A 406 9.77 0.99 -13.40
C PHE A 406 10.16 1.82 -12.17
N GLU A 407 10.91 2.90 -12.36
CA GLU A 407 11.40 3.72 -11.24
C GLU A 407 10.28 4.31 -10.37
N PRO A 408 9.13 4.79 -10.89
CA PRO A 408 8.04 5.26 -10.04
C PRO A 408 7.49 4.20 -9.07
N PHE A 409 7.37 2.95 -9.55
CA PHE A 409 6.94 1.83 -8.71
C PHE A 409 8.01 1.47 -7.67
N ARG A 410 9.28 1.45 -8.08
CA ARG A 410 10.40 1.19 -7.15
C ARG A 410 10.52 2.27 -6.08
N GLN A 411 10.31 3.54 -6.42
CA GLN A 411 10.30 4.64 -5.45
C GLN A 411 9.20 4.49 -4.40
N MET A 412 7.99 4.11 -4.82
CA MET A 412 6.88 3.81 -3.90
C MET A 412 7.25 2.69 -2.93
N LEU A 413 7.88 1.61 -3.42
CA LEU A 413 8.33 0.51 -2.58
C LEU A 413 9.42 0.96 -1.60
N ARG A 414 10.46 1.66 -2.07
CA ARG A 414 11.54 2.18 -1.20
C ARG A 414 11.01 3.07 -0.09
N ALA A 415 10.10 3.99 -0.42
CA ALA A 415 9.47 4.87 0.57
C ALA A 415 8.70 4.07 1.63
N SER A 416 7.90 3.09 1.19
CA SER A 416 7.10 2.26 2.09
C SER A 416 7.94 1.30 2.94
N MET A 417 9.09 0.85 2.43
CA MET A 417 9.99 -0.09 3.12
C MET A 417 11.01 0.60 4.02
N HIS A 418 11.20 1.93 3.92
CA HIS A 418 12.31 2.64 4.57
C HIS A 418 12.42 2.35 6.07
N HIS A 419 11.28 2.27 6.77
CA HIS A 419 11.21 1.95 8.20
C HIS A 419 10.53 0.62 8.52
N ALA A 420 10.16 -0.17 7.52
CA ALA A 420 9.34 -1.36 7.68
C ALA A 420 10.17 -2.65 7.64
N GLY A 421 9.79 -3.65 8.44
CA GLY A 421 10.26 -5.02 8.26
C GLY A 421 9.30 -5.89 7.46
N ALA A 422 8.06 -5.43 7.28
CA ALA A 422 7.10 -6.00 6.33
C ALA A 422 6.23 -4.90 5.70
N ILE A 423 5.82 -5.10 4.45
CA ILE A 423 4.77 -4.30 3.81
C ILE A 423 3.64 -5.17 3.26
N ARG A 424 2.42 -4.64 3.27
CA ARG A 424 1.27 -5.12 2.51
C ARG A 424 1.13 -4.33 1.22
N LEU A 425 1.08 -5.02 0.09
CA LEU A 425 0.64 -4.42 -1.17
C LEU A 425 -0.86 -4.68 -1.30
N ASP A 426 -1.64 -3.61 -1.12
CA ASP A 426 -3.08 -3.64 -1.32
C ASP A 426 -3.42 -3.96 -2.78
N HIS A 427 -4.40 -4.84 -2.99
CA HIS A 427 -4.83 -5.28 -4.31
C HIS A 427 -3.67 -5.79 -5.20
N ALA A 428 -2.98 -6.86 -4.76
CA ALA A 428 -1.80 -7.38 -5.44
C ALA A 428 -2.08 -7.87 -6.87
N PHE A 429 -3.34 -8.12 -7.24
CA PHE A 429 -3.72 -8.36 -8.62
C PHE A 429 -3.30 -7.23 -9.56
N GLY A 430 -3.19 -6.00 -9.05
CA GLY A 430 -2.68 -4.83 -9.77
C GLY A 430 -1.27 -5.01 -10.34
N LEU A 431 -0.50 -5.97 -9.83
CA LEU A 431 0.79 -6.35 -10.43
C LEU A 431 0.62 -7.07 -11.78
N LYS A 432 -0.51 -7.75 -11.99
CA LYS A 432 -0.80 -8.52 -13.22
C LYS A 432 -1.82 -7.84 -14.12
N ARG A 433 -2.85 -7.23 -13.54
CA ARG A 433 -3.88 -6.48 -14.26
C ARG A 433 -4.60 -5.51 -13.33
N LEU A 434 -4.99 -4.35 -13.84
CA LEU A 434 -5.87 -3.42 -13.15
C LEU A 434 -7.19 -3.29 -13.89
N TYR A 435 -8.30 -3.23 -13.16
CA TYR A 435 -9.58 -2.83 -13.75
C TYR A 435 -9.67 -1.31 -13.76
N LEU A 436 -9.66 -0.72 -14.95
CA LEU A 436 -9.63 0.72 -15.13
C LEU A 436 -10.97 1.22 -15.69
N VAL A 437 -11.52 2.23 -15.02
CA VAL A 437 -12.76 2.91 -15.38
C VAL A 437 -12.41 4.31 -15.91
N PRO A 438 -12.77 4.65 -17.16
CA PRO A 438 -12.53 6.00 -17.67
C PRO A 438 -13.42 7.02 -16.95
N ARG A 439 -12.85 8.18 -16.59
CA ARG A 439 -13.60 9.25 -15.91
C ARG A 439 -14.86 9.64 -16.71
N GLY A 440 -15.98 9.76 -16.01
CA GLY A 440 -17.29 10.05 -16.60
C GLY A 440 -18.10 8.82 -17.00
N PHE A 441 -17.55 7.62 -16.82
CA PHE A 441 -18.26 6.35 -17.04
C PHE A 441 -18.51 5.62 -15.71
N GLY A 442 -19.58 4.83 -15.66
CA GLY A 442 -19.84 3.93 -14.53
C GLY A 442 -18.95 2.68 -14.57
N PRO A 443 -18.75 1.98 -13.44
CA PRO A 443 -17.81 0.85 -13.32
C PRO A 443 -18.04 -0.25 -14.35
N ALA A 444 -19.29 -0.55 -14.72
CA ALA A 444 -19.61 -1.54 -15.75
C ALA A 444 -18.96 -1.31 -17.13
N ASN A 445 -18.47 -0.09 -17.41
CA ASN A 445 -17.77 0.27 -18.65
C ASN A 445 -16.24 0.25 -18.51
N GLY A 446 -15.70 -0.28 -17.41
CA GLY A 446 -14.26 -0.47 -17.26
C GLY A 446 -13.73 -1.63 -18.12
N ALA A 447 -12.40 -1.76 -18.13
CA ALA A 447 -11.70 -2.86 -18.77
C ALA A 447 -10.51 -3.30 -17.91
N TYR A 448 -10.16 -4.59 -17.96
CA TYR A 448 -8.89 -5.03 -17.42
C TYR A 448 -7.75 -4.62 -18.35
N VAL A 449 -6.74 -3.95 -17.81
CA VAL A 449 -5.50 -3.61 -18.51
C VAL A 449 -4.38 -4.44 -17.91
N LEU A 450 -3.67 -5.19 -18.76
CA LEU A 450 -2.54 -6.02 -18.34
C LEU A 450 -1.38 -5.13 -17.87
N MET A 451 -0.73 -5.61 -16.81
CA MET A 451 0.46 -5.00 -16.23
C MET A 451 1.66 -5.92 -16.48
N PRO A 452 2.88 -5.39 -16.60
CA PRO A 452 4.09 -6.16 -16.89
C PRO A 452 4.50 -6.97 -15.64
N PHE A 453 3.80 -8.08 -15.42
CA PHE A 453 3.77 -8.80 -14.15
C PHE A 453 5.15 -9.22 -13.68
N GLU A 454 5.91 -9.89 -14.53
CA GLU A 454 7.24 -10.38 -14.18
C GLU A 454 8.20 -9.22 -13.85
N ALA A 455 8.13 -8.10 -14.57
CA ALA A 455 8.94 -6.92 -14.28
C ALA A 455 8.57 -6.27 -12.94
N LEU A 456 7.28 -6.25 -12.59
CA LEU A 456 6.82 -5.75 -11.29
C LEU A 456 7.22 -6.67 -10.13
N LEU A 457 7.20 -8.00 -10.34
CA LEU A 457 7.72 -8.97 -9.38
C LEU A 457 9.24 -8.80 -9.17
N ALA A 458 9.99 -8.63 -10.28
CA ALA A 458 11.42 -8.37 -10.26
C ALA A 458 11.77 -7.08 -9.49
N ALA A 459 11.07 -5.97 -9.79
CA ALA A 459 11.22 -4.72 -9.09
C ALA A 459 10.88 -4.85 -7.59
N THR A 460 9.82 -5.60 -7.26
CA THR A 460 9.44 -5.88 -5.87
C THR A 460 10.52 -6.66 -5.13
N ALA A 461 11.06 -7.70 -5.74
CA ALA A 461 12.12 -8.52 -5.16
C ALA A 461 13.41 -7.73 -4.92
N GLN A 462 13.80 -6.87 -5.87
CA GLN A 462 14.95 -5.97 -5.73
C GLN A 462 14.82 -5.06 -4.50
N GLU A 463 13.70 -4.33 -4.39
CA GLU A 463 13.51 -3.36 -3.29
C GLU A 463 13.31 -4.06 -1.94
N SER A 464 12.62 -5.20 -1.94
CA SER A 464 12.45 -6.07 -0.77
C SER A 464 13.79 -6.56 -0.22
N MET A 465 14.68 -7.06 -1.09
CA MET A 465 16.01 -7.53 -0.68
C MET A 465 16.90 -6.39 -0.21
N ALA A 466 16.89 -5.26 -0.91
CA ALA A 466 17.65 -4.07 -0.52
C ALA A 466 17.25 -3.54 0.86
N SER A 467 15.95 -3.58 1.17
CA SER A 467 15.40 -3.09 2.44
C SER A 467 15.31 -4.16 3.53
N ARG A 468 15.56 -5.43 3.19
CA ARG A 468 15.28 -6.60 4.06
C ARG A 468 13.86 -6.58 4.62
N CYS A 469 12.89 -6.30 3.74
CA CYS A 469 11.49 -6.15 4.10
C CYS A 469 10.65 -7.25 3.45
N VAL A 470 9.89 -7.99 4.26
CA VAL A 470 8.93 -8.99 3.75
C VAL A 470 7.83 -8.28 2.95
N VAL A 471 7.39 -8.87 1.84
CA VAL A 471 6.28 -8.34 1.05
C VAL A 471 5.13 -9.33 1.11
N ILE A 472 3.97 -8.85 1.55
CA ILE A 472 2.72 -9.58 1.54
C ILE A 472 1.80 -8.95 0.50
N GLY A 473 1.42 -9.71 -0.51
CA GLY A 473 0.45 -9.27 -1.51
C GLY A 473 -0.95 -9.62 -1.06
N GLU A 474 -1.84 -8.63 -0.95
CA GLU A 474 -3.24 -8.93 -0.72
C GLU A 474 -3.86 -9.55 -1.98
N ASP A 475 -4.25 -10.82 -1.87
CA ASP A 475 -4.72 -11.67 -2.96
C ASP A 475 -6.13 -12.22 -2.70
N LEU A 476 -7.04 -11.34 -2.24
CA LEU A 476 -8.45 -11.65 -1.95
C LEU A 476 -9.35 -11.34 -3.14
N GLY A 477 -10.39 -12.17 -3.33
CA GLY A 477 -11.34 -12.06 -4.44
C GLY A 477 -11.09 -13.11 -5.52
N THR A 478 -11.39 -12.77 -6.78
CA THR A 478 -11.30 -13.73 -7.90
C THR A 478 -9.86 -13.88 -8.39
N VAL A 479 -9.10 -14.73 -7.70
CA VAL A 479 -7.68 -15.02 -7.97
C VAL A 479 -7.51 -15.69 -9.35
N PRO A 480 -6.71 -15.12 -10.27
CA PRO A 480 -6.40 -15.80 -11.53
C PRO A 480 -5.63 -17.12 -11.29
N PRO A 481 -5.87 -18.19 -12.08
CA PRO A 481 -5.11 -19.43 -11.97
C PRO A 481 -3.60 -19.20 -12.05
N GLY A 482 -2.83 -19.86 -11.18
CA GLY A 482 -1.38 -19.74 -11.12
C GLY A 482 -0.85 -18.46 -10.47
N PHE A 483 -1.70 -17.53 -10.05
CA PHE A 483 -1.26 -16.24 -9.50
C PHE A 483 -0.52 -16.39 -8.18
N ARG A 484 -1.07 -17.16 -7.23
CA ARG A 484 -0.46 -17.40 -5.92
C ARG A 484 0.86 -18.14 -6.03
N GLU A 485 0.94 -19.12 -6.93
CA GLU A 485 2.14 -19.89 -7.20
C GLU A 485 3.25 -19.01 -7.78
N GLN A 486 2.91 -18.10 -8.70
CA GLN A 486 3.87 -17.15 -9.27
C GLN A 486 4.35 -16.14 -8.21
N MET A 487 3.46 -15.56 -7.40
CA MET A 487 3.80 -14.64 -6.30
C MET A 487 4.74 -15.30 -5.28
N ASN A 488 4.34 -16.46 -4.75
CA ASN A 488 5.15 -17.22 -3.78
C ASN A 488 6.47 -17.68 -4.40
N GLY A 489 6.46 -18.06 -5.67
CA GLY A 489 7.67 -18.37 -6.42
C GLY A 489 8.67 -17.23 -6.35
N TRP A 490 8.23 -15.97 -6.42
CA TRP A 490 9.05 -14.75 -6.27
C TRP A 490 9.30 -14.31 -4.82
N GLY A 491 8.90 -15.10 -3.82
CA GLY A 491 9.07 -14.78 -2.40
C GLY A 491 8.09 -13.73 -1.88
N ILE A 492 7.01 -13.43 -2.61
CA ILE A 492 5.95 -12.51 -2.18
C ILE A 492 4.80 -13.32 -1.60
N TRP A 493 4.43 -13.02 -0.37
CA TRP A 493 3.56 -13.86 0.45
C TRP A 493 2.08 -13.61 0.16
N SER A 494 1.26 -14.65 0.33
CA SER A 494 -0.20 -14.53 0.28
C SER A 494 -0.79 -13.89 1.55
N TYR A 495 -2.01 -13.36 1.44
CA TYR A 495 -2.77 -12.78 2.55
C TYR A 495 -4.04 -13.61 2.79
N LEU A 496 -4.00 -14.52 3.77
CA LEU A 496 -5.05 -15.50 4.02
C LEU A 496 -5.97 -15.02 5.15
N VAL A 497 -7.22 -14.74 4.80
CA VAL A 497 -8.25 -14.28 5.74
C VAL A 497 -9.14 -15.45 6.10
N MET A 498 -9.06 -15.93 7.35
CA MET A 498 -9.74 -17.14 7.80
C MET A 498 -11.24 -17.13 7.51
N MET A 499 -11.92 -15.97 7.60
CA MET A 499 -13.34 -15.83 7.23
C MET A 499 -13.66 -16.29 5.80
N PHE A 500 -12.68 -16.24 4.89
CA PHE A 500 -12.81 -16.65 3.49
C PHE A 500 -12.20 -18.02 3.20
N GLU A 501 -11.45 -18.60 4.13
CA GLU A 501 -10.83 -19.91 3.95
C GLU A 501 -11.82 -21.03 4.28
N THR A 502 -12.83 -21.16 3.41
CA THR A 502 -13.85 -22.21 3.42
C THR A 502 -13.85 -23.01 2.11
N ASP A 503 -14.56 -24.14 2.08
CA ASP A 503 -14.90 -24.83 0.84
C ASP A 503 -16.28 -24.40 0.31
N ASP A 504 -16.70 -24.97 -0.82
CA ASP A 504 -17.98 -24.64 -1.47
C ASP A 504 -19.21 -24.95 -0.60
N GLN A 505 -19.05 -25.69 0.51
CA GLN A 505 -20.10 -25.99 1.49
C GLN A 505 -20.00 -25.11 2.75
N GLY A 506 -19.07 -24.14 2.77
CA GLY A 506 -18.82 -23.26 3.90
C GLY A 506 -18.02 -23.93 5.03
N VAL A 507 -17.43 -25.11 4.81
CA VAL A 507 -16.60 -25.78 5.80
C VAL A 507 -15.25 -25.07 5.88
N PHE A 508 -14.86 -24.61 7.07
CA PHE A 508 -13.55 -23.99 7.27
C PHE A 508 -12.41 -24.96 6.94
N ARG A 509 -11.38 -24.44 6.26
CA ARG A 509 -10.18 -25.19 5.93
C ARG A 509 -9.40 -25.55 7.20
N ASN A 510 -8.82 -26.74 7.21
CA ASN A 510 -7.95 -27.21 8.31
C ASN A 510 -6.62 -26.43 8.33
N ALA A 511 -5.88 -26.50 9.43
CA ALA A 511 -4.63 -25.75 9.62
C ALA A 511 -3.52 -26.11 8.60
N ASP A 512 -3.56 -27.33 8.03
CA ASP A 512 -2.63 -27.84 7.02
C ASP A 512 -2.89 -27.31 5.59
N TYR A 513 -4.04 -26.66 5.36
CA TYR A 513 -4.35 -26.00 4.09
C TYR A 513 -3.57 -24.69 3.90
N TYR A 514 -3.27 -23.99 5.00
CA TYR A 514 -2.68 -22.66 4.96
C TYR A 514 -1.22 -22.72 4.52
N LEU A 515 -0.82 -21.81 3.63
CA LEU A 515 0.53 -21.77 3.06
C LEU A 515 1.56 -21.22 4.05
N PRO A 516 2.82 -21.70 4.05
CA PRO A 516 3.90 -21.15 4.86
C PRO A 516 4.22 -19.68 4.54
N ASP A 517 4.45 -19.37 3.26
CA ASP A 517 4.76 -18.01 2.79
C ASP A 517 3.46 -17.19 2.67
N ALA A 518 2.82 -16.98 3.82
CA ALA A 518 1.60 -16.23 3.96
C ALA A 518 1.52 -15.53 5.31
N LEU A 519 0.72 -14.46 5.34
CA LEU A 519 0.15 -13.90 6.54
C LEU A 519 -1.26 -14.46 6.73
N VAL A 520 -1.56 -14.98 7.92
CA VAL A 520 -2.93 -15.40 8.30
C VAL A 520 -3.56 -14.41 9.29
N THR A 521 -4.83 -14.07 9.08
CA THR A 521 -5.62 -13.21 9.97
C THR A 521 -7.06 -13.70 10.03
N PHE A 522 -7.81 -13.34 11.06
CA PHE A 522 -9.24 -13.68 11.11
C PHE A 522 -10.03 -12.82 10.11
N ASN A 523 -9.81 -11.50 10.17
CA ASN A 523 -10.49 -10.47 9.39
C ASN A 523 -9.49 -9.40 8.93
N THR A 524 -10.01 -8.34 8.31
CA THR A 524 -9.28 -7.11 7.95
C THR A 524 -10.05 -5.89 8.45
N HIS A 525 -9.50 -4.69 8.25
CA HIS A 525 -10.20 -3.44 8.55
C HIS A 525 -11.47 -3.22 7.71
N ASP A 526 -11.62 -3.92 6.58
CA ASP A 526 -12.80 -3.89 5.72
C ASP A 526 -13.90 -4.88 6.13
N LEU A 527 -13.59 -5.78 7.05
CA LEU A 527 -14.45 -6.87 7.47
C LEU A 527 -14.92 -6.69 8.91
N SER A 528 -15.90 -7.49 9.28
CA SER A 528 -16.41 -7.49 10.65
C SER A 528 -15.35 -7.99 11.63
N THR A 529 -15.31 -7.38 12.81
CA THR A 529 -14.62 -7.97 13.96
C THR A 529 -15.25 -9.32 14.30
N TYR A 530 -14.54 -10.19 15.01
CA TYR A 530 -15.08 -11.45 15.49
C TYR A 530 -16.36 -11.25 16.33
N ALA A 531 -16.37 -10.23 17.21
CA ALA A 531 -17.54 -9.91 18.01
C ALA A 531 -18.70 -9.36 17.15
N GLY A 532 -18.40 -8.51 16.15
CA GLY A 532 -19.38 -8.03 15.18
C GLY A 532 -19.99 -9.17 14.36
N TRP A 533 -19.16 -10.10 13.92
CA TRP A 533 -19.55 -11.25 13.12
C TRP A 533 -20.40 -12.23 13.92
N ARG A 534 -19.99 -12.62 15.14
CA ARG A 534 -20.83 -13.51 15.99
C ARG A 534 -22.16 -12.89 16.38
N SER A 535 -22.26 -11.55 16.47
CA SER A 535 -23.47 -10.83 16.86
C SER A 535 -24.37 -10.40 15.70
N PHE A 536 -23.98 -10.74 14.46
CA PHE A 536 -24.68 -10.36 13.22
C PHE A 536 -24.74 -8.84 13.02
N SER A 537 -23.87 -8.09 13.71
CA SER A 537 -23.93 -6.62 13.71
C SER A 537 -23.56 -6.05 12.35
N ASP A 538 -22.59 -6.65 11.66
CA ASP A 538 -22.21 -6.29 10.29
C ASP A 538 -23.37 -6.46 9.31
N LEU A 539 -24.10 -7.57 9.39
CA LEU A 539 -25.28 -7.83 8.55
C LEU A 539 -26.37 -6.79 8.80
N LYS A 540 -26.65 -6.51 10.09
CA LYS A 540 -27.65 -5.50 10.49
C LYS A 540 -27.26 -4.10 10.02
N THR A 541 -26.00 -3.72 10.20
CA THR A 541 -25.50 -2.40 9.78
C THR A 541 -25.58 -2.26 8.26
N LYS A 542 -25.07 -3.21 7.47
CA LYS A 542 -25.17 -3.13 6.01
C LYS A 542 -26.62 -3.03 5.52
N ARG A 543 -27.53 -3.86 6.07
CA ARG A 543 -28.97 -3.78 5.74
C ARG A 543 -29.58 -2.42 6.11
N ALA A 544 -29.21 -1.84 7.25
CA ALA A 544 -29.67 -0.52 7.68
C ALA A 544 -29.17 0.61 6.75
N LEU A 545 -28.02 0.42 6.10
CA LEU A 545 -27.48 1.31 5.07
C LEU A 545 -28.05 1.03 3.67
N GLY A 546 -28.96 0.06 3.52
CA GLY A 546 -29.50 -0.35 2.22
C GLY A 546 -28.51 -1.15 1.36
N ILE A 547 -27.46 -1.69 1.96
CA ILE A 547 -26.42 -2.50 1.31
C ILE A 547 -26.76 -3.98 1.52
N ASP A 548 -26.70 -4.78 0.46
CA ASP A 548 -26.77 -6.23 0.58
C ASP A 548 -25.52 -6.74 1.31
N PRO A 549 -25.66 -7.39 2.48
CA PRO A 549 -24.50 -7.89 3.19
C PRO A 549 -23.79 -9.06 2.50
N GLY A 550 -24.42 -9.71 1.51
CA GLY A 550 -23.89 -10.88 0.81
C GLY A 550 -24.00 -12.19 1.61
N GLU A 551 -24.66 -12.17 2.77
CA GLU A 551 -24.83 -13.31 3.66
C GLU A 551 -26.19 -13.23 4.38
N THR A 552 -26.87 -14.37 4.49
CA THR A 552 -28.14 -14.50 5.22
C THR A 552 -27.90 -14.86 6.69
N ASP A 553 -28.90 -14.64 7.54
CA ASP A 553 -28.78 -15.02 8.97
C ASP A 553 -28.64 -16.54 9.14
N GLU A 554 -29.30 -17.33 8.30
CA GLU A 554 -29.14 -18.79 8.25
C GLU A 554 -27.72 -19.18 7.83
N GLY A 555 -27.18 -18.50 6.81
CA GLY A 555 -25.79 -18.67 6.38
C GLY A 555 -24.79 -18.38 7.50
N ARG A 556 -25.03 -17.32 8.29
CA ARG A 556 -24.20 -16.99 9.45
C ARG A 556 -24.27 -18.05 10.54
N TRP A 557 -25.45 -18.57 10.87
CA TRP A 557 -25.57 -19.67 11.84
C TRP A 557 -24.83 -20.92 11.37
N HIS A 558 -24.93 -21.25 10.08
CA HIS A 558 -24.17 -22.35 9.48
C HIS A 558 -22.67 -22.11 9.61
N ALA A 559 -22.17 -20.92 9.24
CA ALA A 559 -20.75 -20.58 9.32
C ALA A 559 -20.22 -20.63 10.77
N LEU A 560 -21.00 -20.16 11.75
CA LEU A 560 -20.64 -20.28 13.16
C LEU A 560 -20.55 -21.75 13.61
N GLY A 561 -21.46 -22.62 13.14
CA GLY A 561 -21.39 -24.06 13.39
C GLY A 561 -20.15 -24.69 12.75
N GLN A 562 -19.81 -24.30 11.51
CA GLN A 562 -18.60 -24.78 10.82
C GLN A 562 -17.31 -24.31 11.50
N LEU A 563 -17.31 -23.09 12.06
CA LEU A 563 -16.20 -22.60 12.88
C LEU A 563 -16.06 -23.47 14.14
N ASP A 564 -17.15 -23.73 14.86
CA ASP A 564 -17.12 -24.57 16.06
C ASP A 564 -16.69 -26.02 15.74
N ASP A 565 -17.04 -26.54 14.56
CA ASP A 565 -16.59 -27.85 14.07
C ASP A 565 -15.09 -27.88 13.81
N VAL A 566 -14.52 -26.88 13.11
CA VAL A 566 -13.08 -26.85 12.85
C VAL A 566 -12.29 -26.65 14.14
N LEU A 567 -12.74 -25.79 15.07
CA LEU A 567 -12.09 -25.58 16.36
C LEU A 567 -12.03 -26.87 17.19
N ARG A 568 -13.14 -27.63 17.26
CA ARG A 568 -13.20 -28.91 18.01
C ARG A 568 -12.25 -29.98 17.47
N ARG A 569 -11.95 -29.99 16.16
CA ARG A 569 -10.95 -30.91 15.57
C ARG A 569 -9.54 -30.68 16.12
N TYR A 570 -9.28 -29.48 16.64
CA TYR A 570 -8.02 -29.09 17.26
C TYR A 570 -8.11 -29.05 18.80
N ASP A 571 -9.14 -29.67 19.39
CA ASP A 571 -9.37 -29.70 20.85
C ASP A 571 -9.58 -28.30 21.46
N ILE A 572 -10.18 -27.38 20.68
CA ILE A 572 -10.53 -26.03 21.10
C ILE A 572 -12.06 -25.99 21.29
N HIS A 573 -12.51 -25.80 22.53
CA HIS A 573 -13.93 -25.95 22.93
C HIS A 573 -14.63 -24.64 23.31
N HIS A 574 -13.91 -23.52 23.34
CA HIS A 574 -14.48 -22.20 23.64
C HIS A 574 -14.75 -21.42 22.34
N ASN A 575 -15.73 -20.52 22.38
CA ASN A 575 -16.15 -19.70 21.25
C ASN A 575 -15.79 -18.22 21.44
N ASP A 576 -14.62 -17.94 22.00
CA ASP A 576 -14.06 -16.58 22.08
C ASP A 576 -13.00 -16.36 20.98
N PHE A 577 -12.52 -15.13 20.86
CA PHE A 577 -11.50 -14.82 19.85
C PHE A 577 -10.16 -15.49 20.15
N TYR A 578 -9.82 -15.77 21.42
CA TYR A 578 -8.58 -16.45 21.78
C TYR A 578 -8.55 -17.89 21.26
N SER A 579 -9.70 -18.57 21.18
CA SER A 579 -9.84 -19.85 20.48
C SER A 579 -9.53 -19.76 18.99
N VAL A 580 -10.03 -18.73 18.31
CA VAL A 580 -9.73 -18.50 16.89
C VAL A 580 -8.25 -18.19 16.70
N ALA A 581 -7.68 -17.34 17.55
CA ALA A 581 -6.25 -17.05 17.55
C ALA A 581 -5.41 -18.32 17.80
N SER A 582 -5.85 -19.22 18.68
CA SER A 582 -5.20 -20.52 18.93
C SER A 582 -5.23 -21.43 17.70
N PHE A 583 -6.32 -21.44 16.94
CA PHE A 583 -6.38 -22.16 15.66
C PHE A 583 -5.43 -21.56 14.61
N MET A 584 -5.49 -20.25 14.40
CA MET A 584 -4.56 -19.55 13.49
C MET A 584 -3.09 -19.73 13.93
N ALA A 585 -2.86 -19.83 15.24
CA ALA A 585 -1.56 -20.11 15.81
C ALA A 585 -0.99 -21.48 15.47
N ARG A 586 -1.78 -22.40 14.91
CA ARG A 586 -1.35 -23.76 14.48
C ARG A 586 -1.19 -23.91 12.98
N THR A 587 -1.57 -22.91 12.18
CA THR A 587 -1.43 -22.96 10.72
C THR A 587 0.03 -22.87 10.30
N ALA A 588 0.37 -23.39 9.10
CA ALA A 588 1.75 -23.31 8.61
C ALA A 588 2.22 -21.89 8.28
N SER A 589 1.30 -20.93 8.12
CA SER A 589 1.61 -19.53 7.80
C SER A 589 2.61 -18.92 8.75
N ARG A 590 3.69 -18.36 8.20
CA ARG A 590 4.84 -17.86 8.94
C ARG A 590 4.56 -16.56 9.67
N MET A 591 3.61 -15.75 9.20
CA MET A 591 3.12 -14.59 9.94
C MET A 591 1.65 -14.73 10.28
N MET A 592 1.27 -14.27 11.47
CA MET A 592 -0.12 -14.12 11.89
C MET A 592 -0.38 -12.69 12.34
N ALA A 593 -1.46 -12.08 11.88
CA ALA A 593 -1.91 -10.79 12.38
C ALA A 593 -3.11 -10.98 13.31
N VAL A 594 -3.09 -10.28 14.44
CA VAL A 594 -4.18 -10.24 15.40
C VAL A 594 -4.68 -8.82 15.53
N SER A 595 -5.94 -8.57 15.18
CA SER A 595 -6.57 -7.25 15.30
C SER A 595 -6.74 -6.85 16.76
N MET A 596 -6.39 -5.60 17.10
CA MET A 596 -6.64 -5.05 18.44
C MET A 596 -8.14 -4.96 18.75
N GLU A 597 -8.94 -4.65 17.74
CA GLU A 597 -10.39 -4.57 17.85
C GLU A 597 -11.00 -5.91 18.28
N ASP A 598 -10.46 -7.03 17.81
CA ASP A 598 -10.89 -8.38 18.20
C ASP A 598 -10.48 -8.71 19.64
N LEU A 599 -9.26 -8.33 20.06
CA LEU A 599 -8.80 -8.50 21.45
C LEU A 599 -9.67 -7.71 22.44
N LEU A 600 -10.16 -6.54 22.03
CA LEU A 600 -11.03 -5.67 22.81
C LEU A 600 -12.53 -6.03 22.68
N GLY A 601 -12.88 -7.01 21.84
CA GLY A 601 -14.27 -7.41 21.61
C GLY A 601 -15.15 -6.30 21.01
N ILE A 602 -14.56 -5.39 20.24
CA ILE A 602 -15.29 -4.29 19.59
C ILE A 602 -16.25 -4.88 18.55
N VAL A 603 -17.48 -4.38 18.47
CA VAL A 603 -18.52 -4.90 17.57
C VAL A 603 -18.52 -4.16 16.23
N GLU A 604 -18.22 -2.87 16.26
CA GLU A 604 -18.30 -1.98 15.10
C GLU A 604 -17.06 -2.06 14.21
N GLN A 605 -17.28 -1.98 12.91
CA GLN A 605 -16.21 -1.95 11.92
C GLN A 605 -15.52 -0.58 11.89
N PRO A 606 -14.20 -0.53 11.60
CA PRO A 606 -13.52 0.74 11.34
C PRO A 606 -13.82 1.27 9.93
N ASN A 607 -14.14 0.40 8.96
CA ASN A 607 -14.54 0.75 7.61
C ASN A 607 -15.65 -0.18 7.07
N ILE A 608 -16.55 0.35 6.25
CA ILE A 608 -17.49 -0.43 5.42
C ILE A 608 -17.24 -0.09 3.95
N PRO A 609 -16.65 -1.01 3.16
CA PRO A 609 -16.44 -0.80 1.73
C PRO A 609 -17.72 -0.38 1.00
N GLY A 610 -17.59 0.54 0.06
CA GLY A 610 -18.72 1.08 -0.70
C GLY A 610 -19.52 2.19 -0.01
N THR A 611 -19.07 2.68 1.16
CA THR A 611 -19.65 3.84 1.83
C THR A 611 -18.66 5.00 1.88
N VAL A 612 -19.17 6.23 1.90
CA VAL A 612 -18.37 7.46 2.03
C VAL A 612 -18.77 8.22 3.28
N TYR A 613 -20.05 8.59 3.40
CA TYR A 613 -20.58 9.38 4.51
C TYR A 613 -21.62 8.62 5.36
N GLU A 614 -22.08 7.48 4.86
CA GLU A 614 -23.12 6.64 5.45
C GLU A 614 -22.62 5.91 6.70
N HIS A 615 -21.32 5.67 6.80
CA HIS A 615 -20.64 5.07 7.93
C HIS A 615 -19.43 5.94 8.35
N PRO A 616 -19.09 6.07 9.65
CA PRO A 616 -17.92 6.83 10.11
C PRO A 616 -16.59 6.10 9.82
N ASN A 617 -16.31 5.86 8.54
CA ASN A 617 -15.09 5.21 8.07
C ASN A 617 -13.86 5.98 8.56
N TRP A 618 -12.85 5.24 9.03
CA TRP A 618 -11.53 5.77 9.41
C TRP A 618 -11.53 6.77 10.58
N LYS A 619 -12.62 6.82 11.34
CA LYS A 619 -12.81 7.77 12.45
C LYS A 619 -12.90 7.10 13.80
N ARG A 620 -13.33 5.84 13.89
CA ARG A 620 -13.58 5.21 15.19
C ARG A 620 -12.29 5.06 16.00
N ARG A 621 -12.35 5.45 17.27
CA ARG A 621 -11.26 5.29 18.22
C ARG A 621 -11.44 4.03 19.06
N LEU A 622 -10.33 3.46 19.52
CA LEU A 622 -10.35 2.36 20.49
C LEU A 622 -11.05 2.82 21.78
N PRO A 623 -11.79 1.93 22.47
CA PRO A 623 -12.55 2.29 23.67
C PRO A 623 -11.66 2.57 24.89
N VAL A 624 -10.39 2.17 24.84
CA VAL A 624 -9.43 2.31 25.94
C VAL A 624 -8.12 2.92 25.44
N SER A 625 -7.38 3.54 26.36
CA SER A 625 -6.04 4.07 26.07
C SER A 625 -4.95 3.00 26.17
N ILE A 626 -3.79 3.25 25.55
CA ILE A 626 -2.63 2.34 25.58
C ILE A 626 -2.29 1.93 27.01
N GLU A 627 -2.35 2.87 27.95
CA GLU A 627 -2.04 2.64 29.37
C GLU A 627 -3.00 1.62 30.02
N HIS A 628 -4.22 1.48 29.50
CA HIS A 628 -5.27 0.59 30.01
C HIS A 628 -5.49 -0.67 29.15
N LEU A 629 -4.77 -0.84 28.04
CA LEU A 629 -4.91 -2.02 27.18
C LEU A 629 -4.66 -3.33 27.95
N ALA A 630 -3.65 -3.35 28.83
CA ALA A 630 -3.30 -4.54 29.58
C ALA A 630 -4.42 -5.03 30.52
N SER A 631 -5.27 -4.12 31.02
CA SER A 631 -6.42 -4.46 31.85
C SER A 631 -7.69 -4.75 31.05
N ALA A 632 -7.72 -4.38 29.76
CA ALA A 632 -8.89 -4.52 28.91
C ALA A 632 -8.93 -5.85 28.14
N ILE A 633 -7.82 -6.60 28.11
CA ILE A 633 -7.70 -7.89 27.40
C ILE A 633 -7.30 -9.00 28.36
N ASP A 634 -7.61 -10.25 28.01
CA ASP A 634 -7.11 -11.42 28.71
C ASP A 634 -5.71 -11.78 28.18
N ILE A 635 -4.69 -11.20 28.81
CA ILE A 635 -3.28 -11.40 28.46
C ILE A 635 -2.88 -12.88 28.55
N ASP A 636 -3.38 -13.60 29.55
CA ASP A 636 -2.99 -14.99 29.77
C ASP A 636 -3.62 -15.90 28.71
N ALA A 637 -4.87 -15.66 28.33
CA ALA A 637 -5.50 -16.35 27.20
C ALA A 637 -4.78 -16.04 25.89
N LEU A 638 -4.40 -14.78 25.65
CA LEU A 638 -3.64 -14.40 24.46
C LEU A 638 -2.27 -15.10 24.39
N LYS A 639 -1.53 -15.11 25.49
CA LYS A 639 -0.22 -15.78 25.57
C LYS A 639 -0.35 -17.29 25.38
N ARG A 640 -1.41 -17.92 25.89
CA ARG A 640 -1.70 -19.34 25.61
C ARG A 640 -2.02 -19.56 24.14
N ALA A 641 -2.89 -18.73 23.56
CA ALA A 641 -3.32 -18.83 22.17
C ALA A 641 -2.15 -18.64 21.19
N THR A 642 -1.22 -17.74 21.50
CA THR A 642 -0.09 -17.38 20.63
C THR A 642 1.22 -18.12 20.97
N ARG A 643 1.19 -19.07 21.92
CA ARG A 643 2.41 -19.72 22.47
C ARG A 643 3.30 -20.35 21.40
N GLU A 644 2.73 -20.90 20.33
CA GLU A 644 3.49 -21.53 19.24
C GLU A 644 4.19 -20.53 18.31
N ARG A 645 3.88 -19.23 18.43
CA ARG A 645 4.41 -18.15 17.59
C ARG A 645 5.25 -17.14 18.36
N SER A 646 5.12 -17.11 19.69
CA SER A 646 5.87 -16.24 20.59
C SER A 646 7.21 -16.87 20.98
N HIS A 647 8.23 -16.05 21.18
CA HIS A 647 9.50 -16.51 21.74
C HIS A 647 9.45 -16.68 23.25
N ALA A 648 10.31 -17.57 23.76
CA ALA A 648 10.52 -17.79 25.19
C ALA A 648 11.34 -16.67 25.85
#